data_AF-A0A450TWN3-F1
#
_entry.id   AF-A0A450TWN3-F1
#
_cell.length_a   1.000
_cell.length_b   1.000
_cell.length_c   1.000
_cell.angle_alpha   90.00
_cell.angle_beta   90.00
_cell.angle_gamma   90.00
#
_symmetry.space_group_name_H-M   'P 1'
#
loop_
_entity.id
_entity.type
_entity.pdbx_description
1 polymer ?
#
loop_
_entity_poly.entity_id
_entity_poly.type
_entity_poly.pdbx_seq_one_letter_code
_entity_poly.pdbx_strand_id
1 'polypeptide(L)'
;GNTDGGANNDASGESNTDLMDALRESGWRFPDEGQELVVLETDELCGHRIPYGDYTAPEGSTGEHTGMRGDNDPSLAGEFYLGAVVHEDNDTALGLGSDGIAMDQAGLTVHGPYACTNEATLAAGDVVGFDWRAEAAPTGDVYHVFAYLLDTATGETGMLVDAGEDPAPLPGEADDAAASDDAPDDWNRAEAAVSKDGSYRVVFLSGSFDSTGNQLAGAALTIDNLTVTPATSGEETEESGDAATDDKGNEESEPESSEADSAEGEADTDDGSTTDASATASDTGDAGDTDTSSGSVSVTGVSAVPAFTESDGTADSTDTLSDGLVAYYPFNGNANDESGNGNDGTVNGATLAEDRFGNANSAYSFDGTSDYIDVTLNELKTSAWTISVWAKTDAFNNGAPFYLLTTTPPNDADGFWWHFWSNGTVYYRTEDSINGERAINDVSVPIQTGVWQHHVITATEDTIQHYLNGEEAFTWNTEFQPDNLDANDLILRIGAGYNSGYLFDGTVDDIRAYDWVLTESEVQTLYNEGTNTSPTLTLLEPDGTDDTADTSYTITWTDEDPDSSATIALYYDTDNTGADGTLIVEGLSEDDETDAHVWDTSEIPAGDYYVYGVISDGANDPVTAYSPGALTIRHQHFTPIWTGNPYNRMNLWVTSAVLDEADLSVGDEIGVFDGDLCVGAGIVEETISQQDYLVIATSQDSGDGNGFTEGNEITLKVWDTSAG
;
A
#
# COMPACT_ATOMS: atom_id res chain seq x y z
N GLY A 1 -1.21 10.62 -29.42
CA GLY A 1 -0.56 10.20 -30.68
C GLY A 1 0.57 11.16 -30.99
N ASN A 2 1.80 10.69 -30.81
CA ASN A 2 3.09 11.40 -30.81
C ASN A 2 3.56 11.90 -29.43
N THR A 3 3.95 10.97 -28.56
CA THR A 3 4.87 11.19 -27.43
C THR A 3 6.29 10.87 -27.89
N ASP A 4 6.91 11.82 -28.59
CA ASP A 4 8.35 11.86 -28.77
C ASP A 4 8.73 13.32 -29.01
N GLY A 5 9.17 13.99 -27.95
CA GLY A 5 9.19 15.44 -27.87
C GLY A 5 10.29 16.01 -26.97
N GLY A 6 11.47 15.39 -26.95
CA GLY A 6 12.59 15.92 -26.17
C GLY A 6 13.83 15.03 -26.15
N ALA A 7 14.28 14.56 -27.33
CA ALA A 7 15.53 13.80 -27.42
C ALA A 7 16.75 14.67 -27.04
N ASN A 8 17.18 14.58 -25.79
CA ASN A 8 18.59 14.69 -25.44
C ASN A 8 19.14 13.27 -25.31
N ASN A 9 19.61 12.72 -26.43
CA ASN A 9 20.51 11.57 -26.38
C ASN A 9 21.82 12.03 -25.74
N ASP A 10 22.18 11.53 -24.56
CA ASP A 10 23.55 11.59 -24.05
C ASP A 10 24.27 10.25 -24.19
N ALA A 11 25.59 10.33 -24.28
CA ALA A 11 26.55 9.32 -24.68
C ALA A 11 26.82 8.22 -23.63
N SER A 12 25.95 8.05 -22.63
CA SER A 12 26.02 7.00 -21.60
C SER A 12 25.09 5.80 -21.86
N GLY A 13 24.06 5.94 -22.70
CA GLY A 13 23.27 4.81 -23.19
C GLY A 13 22.12 4.32 -22.30
N GLU A 14 21.78 5.03 -21.23
CA GLU A 14 20.54 4.80 -20.49
C GLU A 14 19.45 5.70 -21.07
N SER A 15 18.34 5.10 -21.49
CA SER A 15 17.18 5.81 -21.98
C SER A 15 16.38 6.38 -20.80
N ASN A 16 15.64 7.47 -21.00
CA ASN A 16 14.69 8.02 -20.00
C ASN A 16 13.72 6.93 -19.45
N THR A 17 13.49 5.89 -20.24
CA THR A 17 12.72 4.69 -19.87
C THR A 17 13.39 3.88 -18.75
N ASP A 18 14.72 3.72 -18.78
CA ASP A 18 15.45 2.85 -17.84
C ASP A 18 15.46 3.40 -16.41
N LEU A 19 15.56 4.72 -16.21
CA LEU A 19 15.45 5.32 -14.87
C LEU A 19 14.02 5.26 -14.34
N MET A 20 13.03 5.60 -15.16
CA MET A 20 11.63 5.61 -14.73
C MET A 20 11.14 4.20 -14.41
N ASP A 21 11.58 3.20 -15.16
CA ASP A 21 11.30 1.80 -14.85
C ASP A 21 12.01 1.36 -13.56
N ALA A 22 13.28 1.75 -13.35
CA ALA A 22 13.98 1.48 -12.09
C ALA A 22 13.33 2.15 -10.88
N LEU A 23 12.84 3.39 -11.02
CA LEU A 23 12.12 4.09 -9.96
C LEU A 23 10.79 3.38 -9.63
N ARG A 24 10.03 2.97 -10.65
CA ARG A 24 8.80 2.19 -10.46
C ARG A 24 9.08 0.83 -9.79
N GLU A 25 10.11 0.12 -10.23
CA GLU A 25 10.55 -1.14 -9.62
C GLU A 25 11.00 -0.96 -8.16
N SER A 26 11.54 0.21 -7.81
CA SER A 26 11.88 0.57 -6.43
C SER A 26 10.69 1.08 -5.59
N GLY A 27 9.47 1.06 -6.14
CA GLY A 27 8.23 1.41 -5.42
C GLY A 27 7.86 2.89 -5.45
N TRP A 28 8.53 3.71 -6.27
CA TRP A 28 8.09 5.09 -6.52
C TRP A 28 6.75 5.09 -7.26
N ARG A 29 5.90 6.05 -6.90
CA ARG A 29 4.58 6.23 -7.48
C ARG A 29 4.53 7.51 -8.31
N PHE A 30 3.91 7.42 -9.48
CA PHE A 30 3.75 8.48 -10.45
C PHE A 30 2.31 8.46 -10.99
N PRO A 31 1.79 9.56 -11.58
CA PRO A 31 0.49 9.55 -12.25
C PRO A 31 0.43 8.52 -13.39
N ASP A 32 -0.70 7.83 -13.56
CA ASP A 32 -0.93 6.89 -14.67
C ASP A 32 -1.01 7.61 -16.03
N GLU A 33 -0.71 6.88 -17.12
CA GLU A 33 -0.80 7.42 -18.49
C GLU A 33 -2.23 7.87 -18.82
N GLY A 34 -2.45 9.19 -18.80
CA GLY A 34 -3.74 9.82 -19.12
C GLY A 34 -4.61 10.17 -17.92
N GLN A 35 -4.16 9.91 -16.69
CA GLN A 35 -4.74 10.50 -15.49
C GLN A 35 -4.22 11.94 -15.26
N GLU A 36 -4.98 12.69 -14.47
CA GLU A 36 -4.90 14.13 -14.30
C GLU A 36 -3.53 14.57 -13.82
N LEU A 37 -2.80 15.25 -14.71
CA LEU A 37 -1.56 15.93 -14.40
C LEU A 37 -1.80 17.27 -13.68
N VAL A 38 -3.08 17.60 -13.41
CA VAL A 38 -3.51 18.69 -12.54
C VAL A 38 -3.97 18.07 -11.23
N VAL A 39 -3.16 18.20 -10.18
CA VAL A 39 -3.34 17.54 -8.87
C VAL A 39 -4.60 18.00 -8.14
N LEU A 40 -5.19 19.14 -8.49
CA LEU A 40 -6.44 19.61 -7.88
C LEU A 40 -7.71 18.97 -8.49
N GLU A 41 -7.59 18.17 -9.55
CA GLU A 41 -8.69 17.34 -10.06
C GLU A 41 -8.73 15.96 -9.38
N THR A 42 -7.63 15.55 -8.71
CA THR A 42 -7.54 14.28 -7.99
C THR A 42 -7.96 14.44 -6.53
N ASP A 43 -8.85 13.58 -6.01
CA ASP A 43 -9.23 13.59 -4.59
C ASP A 43 -8.10 13.07 -3.66
N GLU A 44 -7.07 12.43 -4.24
CA GLU A 44 -5.97 11.77 -3.54
C GLU A 44 -4.61 11.97 -4.23
N LEU A 45 -3.54 12.09 -3.44
CA LEU A 45 -2.15 12.12 -3.84
C LEU A 45 -1.39 11.02 -3.09
N CYS A 46 -0.70 10.14 -3.81
CA CYS A 46 0.09 9.03 -3.23
C CYS A 46 -0.72 8.01 -2.40
N GLY A 47 -2.04 7.90 -2.62
CA GLY A 47 -2.94 7.02 -1.86
C GLY A 47 -3.45 7.63 -0.55
N HIS A 48 -3.46 8.96 -0.46
CA HIS A 48 -3.98 9.73 0.67
C HIS A 48 -4.64 11.01 0.17
N ARG A 49 -5.60 11.55 0.90
CA ARG A 49 -6.32 12.76 0.49
C ARG A 49 -5.42 13.99 0.43
N ILE A 50 -5.69 14.87 -0.53
CA ILE A 50 -4.99 16.16 -0.64
C ILE A 50 -5.42 17.07 0.51
N PRO A 51 -4.49 17.68 1.28
CA PRO A 51 -4.86 18.64 2.31
C PRO A 51 -5.55 19.87 1.67
N TYR A 52 -6.88 19.97 1.76
CA TYR A 52 -7.60 21.17 1.30
C TYR A 52 -7.27 22.34 2.21
N GLY A 53 -6.74 23.40 1.61
CA GLY A 53 -6.73 24.74 2.22
C GLY A 53 -5.42 25.22 2.83
N ASP A 54 -4.32 24.44 2.82
CA ASP A 54 -3.03 24.89 3.36
C ASP A 54 -2.01 25.33 2.29
N TYR A 55 -2.36 25.29 1.00
CA TYR A 55 -1.50 25.82 -0.04
C TYR A 55 -1.55 27.36 -0.05
N THR A 56 -0.46 28.00 0.33
CA THR A 56 -0.38 29.46 0.26
C THR A 56 -0.27 29.90 -1.19
N ALA A 57 -1.37 30.38 -1.78
CA ALA A 57 -1.35 30.84 -3.17
C ALA A 57 -0.29 31.95 -3.35
N PRO A 58 0.49 31.93 -4.45
CA PRO A 58 1.53 32.93 -4.70
C PRO A 58 0.97 34.35 -4.69
N GLU A 59 1.75 35.34 -4.24
CA GLU A 59 1.29 36.73 -4.15
C GLU A 59 0.85 37.25 -5.53
N GLY A 60 -0.44 37.58 -5.65
CA GLY A 60 -1.03 38.04 -6.91
C GLY A 60 -1.85 36.99 -7.67
N SER A 61 -1.92 35.76 -7.16
CA SER A 61 -2.86 34.76 -7.66
C SER A 61 -4.31 35.18 -7.45
N THR A 62 -5.16 34.86 -8.43
CA THR A 62 -6.60 35.15 -8.41
C THR A 62 -7.45 33.92 -8.13
N GLY A 63 -6.82 32.77 -7.93
CA GLY A 63 -7.45 31.49 -7.66
C GLY A 63 -6.71 30.32 -8.33
N GLU A 64 -7.29 29.15 -8.21
CA GLU A 64 -6.76 27.90 -8.77
C GLU A 64 -7.45 27.55 -10.08
N HIS A 65 -6.72 26.90 -10.99
CA HIS A 65 -7.29 26.37 -12.22
C HIS A 65 -7.80 24.94 -11.98
N THR A 66 -9.13 24.79 -11.88
CA THR A 66 -9.80 23.54 -11.48
C THR A 66 -10.43 22.78 -12.65
N GLY A 67 -9.97 22.98 -13.89
CA GLY A 67 -10.62 22.38 -15.05
C GLY A 67 -9.86 22.53 -16.36
N MET A 68 -9.44 21.40 -16.95
CA MET A 68 -8.93 21.43 -18.33
C MET A 68 -10.03 21.79 -19.35
N ARG A 69 -9.73 22.65 -20.34
CA ARG A 69 -10.71 22.99 -21.40
C ARG A 69 -11.07 21.77 -22.25
N GLY A 70 -12.22 21.16 -21.96
CA GLY A 70 -12.71 19.94 -22.61
C GLY A 70 -13.10 20.03 -24.10
N ASP A 71 -12.56 19.07 -24.86
CA ASP A 71 -13.30 18.03 -25.60
C ASP A 71 -13.61 18.20 -27.10
N ASN A 72 -13.02 19.17 -27.82
CA ASN A 72 -13.08 19.19 -29.31
C ASN A 72 -11.85 19.79 -30.04
N ASP A 73 -10.70 19.99 -29.40
CA ASP A 73 -9.52 20.58 -30.05
C ASP A 73 -8.31 19.61 -30.00
N PRO A 74 -7.80 19.11 -31.14
CA PRO A 74 -6.80 18.02 -31.21
C PRO A 74 -5.35 18.39 -30.80
N SER A 75 -5.17 19.47 -30.03
CA SER A 75 -3.92 19.84 -29.35
C SER A 75 -4.29 20.60 -28.06
N LEU A 76 -4.37 19.91 -26.93
CA LEU A 76 -4.45 20.53 -25.60
C LEU A 76 -3.21 21.41 -25.47
N ALA A 77 -3.36 22.72 -25.21
CA ALA A 77 -2.23 23.63 -25.17
C ALA A 77 -1.48 23.45 -23.83
N GLY A 78 -0.28 22.85 -23.93
CA GLY A 78 0.67 22.63 -22.84
C GLY A 78 1.06 21.16 -22.64
N GLU A 79 2.25 20.91 -22.11
CA GLU A 79 2.80 19.57 -21.84
C GLU A 79 3.23 19.46 -20.38
N PHE A 80 2.83 18.38 -19.70
CA PHE A 80 3.48 17.98 -18.45
C PHE A 80 4.53 16.93 -18.77
N TYR A 81 5.63 16.93 -18.02
CA TYR A 81 6.71 15.99 -18.17
C TYR A 81 7.22 15.50 -16.82
N LEU A 82 7.62 14.23 -16.82
CA LEU A 82 8.19 13.50 -15.71
C LEU A 82 9.34 12.66 -16.31
N GLY A 83 10.53 12.73 -15.73
CA GLY A 83 11.65 11.95 -16.25
C GLY A 83 13.01 12.30 -15.68
N ALA A 84 14.02 11.58 -16.19
CA ALA A 84 15.42 11.78 -15.89
C ALA A 84 15.94 13.11 -16.44
N VAL A 85 16.60 13.91 -15.60
CA VAL A 85 17.33 15.12 -15.98
C VAL A 85 18.81 14.86 -15.77
N VAL A 86 19.59 14.85 -16.85
CA VAL A 86 21.05 14.67 -16.80
C VAL A 86 21.73 16.03 -16.66
N HIS A 87 22.57 16.16 -15.64
CA HIS A 87 23.36 17.36 -15.34
C HIS A 87 24.75 17.36 -15.99
N GLU A 88 25.43 18.52 -15.96
CA GLU A 88 26.75 18.71 -16.61
C GLU A 88 27.83 17.73 -16.11
N ASP A 89 27.66 17.18 -14.90
CA ASP A 89 28.54 16.17 -14.30
C ASP A 89 28.14 14.72 -14.60
N ASN A 90 27.17 14.51 -15.51
CA ASN A 90 26.62 13.20 -15.86
C ASN A 90 25.91 12.52 -14.67
N ASP A 91 25.43 13.34 -13.73
CA ASP A 91 24.56 12.96 -12.63
C ASP A 91 23.10 13.04 -13.09
N THR A 92 22.27 12.12 -12.62
CA THR A 92 20.87 11.99 -13.03
C THR A 92 19.97 12.37 -11.87
N ALA A 93 19.10 13.35 -12.11
CA ALA A 93 18.12 13.84 -11.15
C ALA A 93 16.67 13.58 -11.63
N LEU A 94 15.71 13.60 -10.71
CA LEU A 94 14.29 13.48 -11.06
C LEU A 94 13.72 14.85 -11.44
N GLY A 95 13.13 14.96 -12.63
CA GLY A 95 12.45 16.17 -13.11
C GLY A 95 10.93 16.01 -13.16
N LEU A 96 10.23 16.99 -12.63
CA LEU A 96 8.78 17.18 -12.70
C LEU A 96 8.51 18.54 -13.34
N GLY A 97 7.58 18.64 -14.28
CA GLY A 97 7.27 19.97 -14.79
C GLY A 97 6.12 20.06 -15.76
N SER A 98 5.82 21.30 -16.10
CA SER A 98 4.77 21.71 -17.02
C SER A 98 5.27 22.83 -17.92
N ASP A 99 4.83 22.87 -19.17
CA ASP A 99 5.14 23.92 -20.14
C ASP A 99 3.89 24.29 -20.94
N GLY A 100 3.52 25.56 -20.95
CA GLY A 100 2.46 26.09 -21.82
C GLY A 100 1.03 25.67 -21.47
N ILE A 101 0.75 25.30 -20.21
CA ILE A 101 -0.57 24.89 -19.73
C ILE A 101 -1.57 26.03 -19.91
N ALA A 102 -2.57 25.84 -20.77
CA ALA A 102 -3.54 26.87 -21.08
C ALA A 102 -4.63 27.01 -20.01
N MET A 103 -4.71 28.20 -19.42
CA MET A 103 -5.67 28.53 -18.36
C MET A 103 -6.90 29.24 -18.91
N ASP A 104 -8.04 29.10 -18.23
CA ASP A 104 -9.30 29.75 -18.62
C ASP A 104 -9.36 31.25 -18.24
N GLN A 105 -8.57 31.65 -17.24
CA GLN A 105 -8.38 33.03 -16.79
C GLN A 105 -6.89 33.32 -16.55
N ALA A 106 -6.51 34.60 -16.69
CA ALA A 106 -5.15 35.05 -16.40
C ALA A 106 -4.92 35.07 -14.88
N GLY A 107 -3.71 34.71 -14.42
CA GLY A 107 -3.35 34.76 -13.00
C GLY A 107 -3.97 33.64 -12.16
N LEU A 108 -4.15 32.45 -12.75
CA LEU A 108 -4.46 31.22 -12.00
C LEU A 108 -3.18 30.43 -11.70
N THR A 109 -3.28 29.52 -10.73
CA THR A 109 -2.25 28.53 -10.39
C THR A 109 -2.65 27.14 -10.88
N VAL A 110 -1.67 26.35 -11.35
CA VAL A 110 -1.80 24.92 -11.68
C VAL A 110 -0.77 24.13 -10.89
N HIS A 111 -1.20 23.05 -10.25
CA HIS A 111 -0.33 22.10 -9.56
C HIS A 111 -0.28 20.77 -10.32
N GLY A 112 0.92 20.28 -10.56
CA GLY A 112 1.28 19.01 -11.17
C GLY A 112 2.42 19.12 -12.21
N PRO A 113 3.09 17.99 -12.54
CA PRO A 113 2.83 16.64 -12.03
C PRO A 113 3.44 16.42 -10.63
N TYR A 114 3.16 15.26 -10.05
CA TYR A 114 3.71 14.82 -8.77
C TYR A 114 4.58 13.57 -8.89
N ALA A 115 5.36 13.28 -7.85
CA ALA A 115 6.02 12.00 -7.63
C ALA A 115 6.05 11.66 -6.14
N CYS A 116 5.92 10.38 -5.81
CA CYS A 116 5.99 9.88 -4.44
C CYS A 116 7.08 8.83 -4.33
N THR A 117 7.83 8.85 -3.24
CA THR A 117 8.75 7.76 -2.92
C THR A 117 7.98 6.47 -2.61
N ASN A 118 8.71 5.36 -2.53
CA ASN A 118 8.25 4.20 -1.77
C ASN A 118 8.02 4.56 -0.29
N GLU A 119 7.26 3.71 0.39
CA GLU A 119 7.04 3.83 1.82
C GLU A 119 8.28 3.36 2.60
N ALA A 120 8.62 4.08 3.67
CA ALA A 120 9.71 3.72 4.58
C ALA A 120 9.28 3.92 6.05
N THR A 121 9.62 2.97 6.91
CA THR A 121 9.45 3.14 8.36
C THR A 121 10.54 4.05 8.92
N LEU A 122 10.16 5.19 9.49
CA LEU A 122 11.07 6.18 10.08
C LEU A 122 10.79 6.33 11.58
N ALA A 123 11.84 6.57 12.36
CA ALA A 123 11.73 6.85 13.78
C ALA A 123 11.67 8.36 14.05
N ALA A 124 11.03 8.74 15.15
CA ALA A 124 11.02 10.11 15.63
C ALA A 124 12.45 10.63 15.81
N GLY A 125 12.76 11.75 15.14
CA GLY A 125 14.07 12.37 15.12
C GLY A 125 14.97 11.96 13.94
N ASP A 126 14.57 11.00 13.11
CA ASP A 126 15.22 10.76 11.81
C ASP A 126 15.05 12.03 10.95
N VAL A 127 16.06 12.38 10.15
CA VAL A 127 16.04 13.57 9.30
C VAL A 127 15.94 13.15 7.85
N VAL A 128 14.84 13.52 7.20
CA VAL A 128 14.66 13.38 5.75
C VAL A 128 15.21 14.62 5.08
N GLY A 129 16.07 14.47 4.07
CA GLY A 129 16.66 15.60 3.35
C GLY A 129 16.88 15.33 1.87
N PHE A 130 16.75 16.35 1.03
CA PHE A 130 16.97 16.27 -0.42
C PHE A 130 17.40 17.62 -0.98
N ASP A 131 18.09 17.57 -2.12
CA ASP A 131 18.44 18.74 -2.91
C ASP A 131 17.35 19.00 -3.96
N TRP A 132 17.00 20.27 -4.17
CA TRP A 132 15.99 20.67 -5.12
C TRP A 132 16.30 22.01 -5.79
N ARG A 133 15.72 22.18 -6.98
CA ARG A 133 15.71 23.46 -7.69
C ARG A 133 14.43 23.59 -8.50
N ALA A 134 13.94 24.82 -8.65
CA ALA A 134 12.78 25.11 -9.47
C ALA A 134 13.10 26.19 -10.50
N GLU A 135 12.57 26.02 -11.72
CA GLU A 135 12.78 26.93 -12.83
C GLU A 135 11.44 27.32 -13.47
N ALA A 136 11.27 28.59 -13.80
CA ALA A 136 10.18 29.06 -14.63
C ALA A 136 10.29 28.47 -16.05
N ALA A 137 9.18 27.99 -16.63
CA ALA A 137 9.17 27.57 -18.03
C ALA A 137 9.45 28.76 -18.98
N PRO A 138 9.77 28.52 -20.26
CA PRO A 138 10.03 29.59 -21.26
C PRO A 138 8.90 30.62 -21.42
N THR A 139 7.72 30.36 -20.87
CA THR A 139 6.56 31.26 -20.81
C THR A 139 6.81 32.50 -19.93
N GLY A 140 7.78 32.43 -19.00
CA GLY A 140 8.18 33.53 -18.12
C GLY A 140 7.31 33.70 -16.87
N ASP A 141 6.58 32.64 -16.52
CA ASP A 141 5.66 32.55 -15.38
C ASP A 141 6.37 32.05 -14.11
N VAL A 142 5.71 32.11 -12.96
CA VAL A 142 6.34 31.81 -11.66
C VAL A 142 6.07 30.35 -11.28
N TYR A 143 7.03 29.66 -10.66
CA TYR A 143 6.81 28.33 -10.10
C TYR A 143 6.13 28.41 -8.73
N HIS A 144 5.44 27.34 -8.34
CA HIS A 144 4.88 27.12 -7.01
C HIS A 144 5.02 25.63 -6.68
N VAL A 145 6.13 25.26 -6.07
CA VAL A 145 6.54 23.86 -5.88
C VAL A 145 6.40 23.46 -4.42
N PHE A 146 6.06 22.18 -4.21
CA PHE A 146 5.91 21.62 -2.88
C PHE A 146 6.67 20.33 -2.70
N ALA A 147 7.07 20.10 -1.46
CA ALA A 147 7.43 18.79 -0.98
C ALA A 147 6.95 18.63 0.46
N TYR A 148 6.45 17.45 0.81
CA TYR A 148 6.06 17.16 2.17
C TYR A 148 6.28 15.68 2.51
N LEU A 149 6.47 15.43 3.79
CA LEU A 149 6.46 14.09 4.36
C LEU A 149 5.01 13.68 4.61
N LEU A 150 4.59 12.51 4.17
CA LEU A 150 3.25 11.94 4.37
C LEU A 150 3.37 10.71 5.25
N ASP A 151 2.71 10.74 6.42
CA ASP A 151 2.50 9.55 7.25
C ASP A 151 1.41 8.68 6.60
N THR A 152 1.77 7.50 6.10
CA THR A 152 0.85 6.66 5.32
C THR A 152 -0.15 5.89 6.16
N ALA A 153 -0.03 5.94 7.49
CA ALA A 153 -0.99 5.30 8.40
C ALA A 153 -2.05 6.29 8.91
N THR A 154 -1.78 7.60 8.86
CA THR A 154 -2.63 8.63 9.48
C THR A 154 -3.01 9.77 8.55
N GLY A 155 -2.29 9.94 7.44
CA GLY A 155 -2.43 11.07 6.54
C GLY A 155 -1.89 12.38 7.05
N GLU A 156 -1.23 12.40 8.23
CA GLU A 156 -0.54 13.57 8.71
C GLU A 156 0.56 13.99 7.72
N THR A 157 0.59 15.28 7.34
CA THR A 157 1.62 15.82 6.45
C THR A 157 2.55 16.78 7.19
N GLY A 158 3.84 16.69 6.88
CA GLY A 158 4.89 17.61 7.35
C GLY A 158 5.53 18.34 6.18
N MET A 159 5.30 19.65 6.05
CA MET A 159 5.83 20.44 4.94
C MET A 159 7.37 20.49 4.95
N LEU A 160 8.00 20.11 3.83
CA LEU A 160 9.44 20.18 3.59
C LEU A 160 9.79 21.39 2.70
N VAL A 161 8.97 21.66 1.69
CA VAL A 161 9.10 22.78 0.75
C VAL A 161 7.72 23.34 0.43
N ASP A 162 7.54 24.65 0.57
CA ASP A 162 6.49 25.44 -0.06
C ASP A 162 7.18 26.68 -0.63
N ALA A 163 7.41 26.69 -1.95
CA ALA A 163 8.21 27.72 -2.58
C ALA A 163 7.57 28.24 -3.88
N GLY A 164 7.37 29.56 -3.95
CA GLY A 164 7.16 30.30 -5.19
C GLY A 164 7.98 31.60 -5.17
N GLU A 165 8.37 32.15 -6.32
CA GLU A 165 9.21 33.37 -6.32
C GLU A 165 8.51 34.56 -5.64
N ASP A 166 8.91 34.87 -4.41
CA ASP A 166 9.76 36.05 -4.15
C ASP A 166 11.19 35.48 -4.08
N PRO A 167 12.17 35.96 -4.85
CA PRO A 167 13.39 35.21 -5.14
C PRO A 167 14.09 34.84 -3.83
N ALA A 168 14.32 33.54 -3.63
CA ALA A 168 15.30 33.10 -2.63
C ALA A 168 16.57 33.92 -2.85
N PRO A 169 17.11 34.57 -1.81
CA PRO A 169 18.28 35.40 -1.98
C PRO A 169 19.39 34.51 -2.54
N LEU A 170 19.98 34.94 -3.66
CA LEU A 170 21.28 34.41 -4.10
C LEU A 170 22.18 34.29 -2.86
N PRO A 171 22.91 33.17 -2.69
CA PRO A 171 23.60 32.87 -1.45
C PRO A 171 24.51 34.04 -1.09
N GLY A 172 24.10 34.77 -0.05
CA GLY A 172 24.71 36.05 0.29
C GLY A 172 23.96 36.91 1.30
N GLU A 173 22.63 36.86 1.40
CA GLU A 173 21.89 37.73 2.35
C GLU A 173 20.65 37.10 3.02
N ALA A 174 20.75 35.89 3.57
CA ALA A 174 19.82 35.41 4.62
C ALA A 174 20.58 34.77 5.78
N ASP A 175 20.50 35.40 6.95
CA ASP A 175 20.81 34.77 8.24
C ASP A 175 19.65 33.79 8.56
N ASP A 176 20.01 32.56 8.93
CA ASP A 176 19.21 31.53 9.64
C ASP A 176 18.60 30.34 8.86
N ALA A 177 18.89 30.13 7.58
CA ALA A 177 18.85 28.78 6.99
C ALA A 177 20.29 28.24 6.94
N ALA A 178 20.54 27.09 7.56
CA ALA A 178 21.84 26.47 7.56
C ALA A 178 22.22 26.09 6.12
N ALA A 179 22.95 26.97 5.43
CA ALA A 179 23.68 26.60 4.23
C ALA A 179 24.70 25.53 4.64
N SER A 180 24.39 24.27 4.39
CA SER A 180 25.36 23.18 4.45
C SER A 180 26.33 23.37 3.28
N ASP A 181 27.64 23.30 3.55
CA ASP A 181 28.75 23.47 2.60
C ASP A 181 28.79 22.38 1.48
N ASP A 182 27.74 21.58 1.32
CA ASP A 182 27.72 20.35 0.51
C ASP A 182 26.84 20.39 -0.76
N ALA A 183 26.03 21.44 -0.99
CA ALA A 183 25.24 21.58 -2.22
C ALA A 183 26.05 22.29 -3.34
N PRO A 184 26.07 21.80 -4.60
CA PRO A 184 26.69 22.50 -5.73
C PRO A 184 26.06 23.89 -5.95
N ASP A 185 26.83 24.84 -6.51
CA ASP A 185 26.59 26.30 -6.53
C ASP A 185 25.20 26.83 -7.00
N ASP A 186 24.25 25.97 -7.46
CA ASP A 186 22.90 26.35 -7.95
C ASP A 186 21.73 25.48 -7.40
N TRP A 187 21.93 24.68 -6.33
CA TRP A 187 20.88 23.85 -5.71
C TRP A 187 20.48 24.32 -4.30
N ASN A 188 19.22 24.12 -3.93
CA ASN A 188 18.71 24.30 -2.57
C ASN A 188 18.68 22.96 -1.84
N ARG A 189 18.85 22.96 -0.52
CA ARG A 189 18.67 21.78 0.36
C ARG A 189 17.42 21.96 1.23
N ALA A 190 16.55 20.95 1.27
CA ALA A 190 15.44 20.88 2.22
C ALA A 190 15.68 19.72 3.19
N GLU A 191 15.37 19.93 4.48
CA GLU A 191 15.46 18.91 5.52
C GLU A 191 14.37 19.11 6.57
N ALA A 192 13.78 18.01 7.07
CA ALA A 192 12.99 18.03 8.30
C ALA A 192 13.18 16.75 9.11
N ALA A 193 13.03 16.91 10.44
CA ALA A 193 13.01 15.79 11.36
C ALA A 193 11.60 15.18 11.42
N VAL A 194 11.55 13.86 11.43
CA VAL A 194 10.35 13.06 11.64
C VAL A 194 9.85 13.28 13.07
N SER A 195 8.55 13.58 13.22
CA SER A 195 7.96 13.98 14.50
C SER A 195 7.55 12.79 15.37
N LYS A 196 7.20 11.65 14.76
CA LYS A 196 6.72 10.41 15.42
C LYS A 196 7.25 9.18 14.68
N ASP A 197 7.32 8.04 15.36
CA ASP A 197 7.61 6.78 14.69
C ASP A 197 6.44 6.43 13.76
N GLY A 198 6.71 6.03 12.52
CA GLY A 198 5.64 5.76 11.54
C GLY A 198 6.15 5.28 10.18
N SER A 199 5.22 4.97 9.29
CA SER A 199 5.50 4.69 7.88
C SER A 199 5.30 5.96 7.07
N TYR A 200 6.29 6.33 6.26
CA TYR A 200 6.32 7.63 5.57
C TYR A 200 6.63 7.50 4.09
N ARG A 201 6.07 8.44 3.30
CA ARG A 201 6.49 8.76 1.93
C ARG A 201 6.93 10.22 1.85
N VAL A 202 7.81 10.54 0.92
CA VAL A 202 8.05 11.93 0.50
C VAL A 202 7.25 12.19 -0.77
N VAL A 203 6.45 13.24 -0.75
CA VAL A 203 5.63 13.68 -1.87
C VAL A 203 6.26 14.93 -2.46
N PHE A 204 6.45 14.94 -3.78
CA PHE A 204 6.94 16.08 -4.54
C PHE A 204 5.90 16.53 -5.54
N LEU A 205 5.70 17.84 -5.65
CA LEU A 205 4.69 18.44 -6.52
C LEU A 205 5.26 19.66 -7.24
N SER A 206 5.29 19.61 -8.56
CA SER A 206 5.58 20.79 -9.37
C SER A 206 4.32 21.65 -9.46
N GLY A 207 4.43 22.98 -9.47
CA GLY A 207 3.29 23.86 -9.75
C GLY A 207 3.74 25.16 -10.38
N SER A 208 2.80 25.88 -11.00
CA SER A 208 3.06 27.09 -11.78
C SER A 208 1.94 28.12 -11.66
N PHE A 209 2.29 29.39 -11.74
CA PHE A 209 1.41 30.55 -11.62
C PHE A 209 1.61 31.49 -12.82
N ASP A 210 0.56 31.74 -13.61
CA ASP A 210 0.57 32.65 -14.78
C ASP A 210 0.69 34.12 -14.32
N SER A 211 1.91 34.51 -13.95
CA SER A 211 2.23 35.88 -13.51
C SER A 211 2.24 36.87 -14.67
N THR A 212 2.47 36.38 -15.90
CA THR A 212 2.51 37.22 -17.10
C THR A 212 1.11 37.59 -17.60
N GLY A 213 0.08 36.86 -17.16
CA GLY A 213 -1.32 37.01 -17.54
C GLY A 213 -1.57 36.62 -19.00
N ASN A 214 -0.70 35.78 -19.55
CA ASN A 214 -0.75 35.35 -20.95
C ASN A 214 -1.67 34.12 -21.15
N GLN A 215 -2.20 33.58 -20.04
CA GLN A 215 -3.05 32.39 -19.94
C GLN A 215 -2.35 31.09 -20.34
N LEU A 216 -1.03 31.05 -20.23
CA LEU A 216 -0.17 29.87 -20.34
C LEU A 216 0.68 29.85 -19.08
N ALA A 217 0.86 28.70 -18.45
CA ALA A 217 1.74 28.55 -17.31
C ALA A 217 2.68 27.36 -17.48
N GLY A 218 3.81 27.41 -16.80
CA GLY A 218 4.75 26.30 -16.76
C GLY A 218 5.87 26.52 -15.76
N ALA A 219 6.32 25.44 -15.17
CA ALA A 219 7.44 25.40 -14.25
C ALA A 219 8.10 24.02 -14.26
N ALA A 220 9.33 23.95 -13.78
CA ALA A 220 10.09 22.73 -13.57
C ALA A 220 10.49 22.65 -12.09
N LEU A 221 10.39 21.47 -11.49
CA LEU A 221 11.00 21.07 -10.23
C LEU A 221 11.99 19.93 -10.52
N THR A 222 13.24 20.07 -10.11
CA THR A 222 14.25 19.01 -10.17
C THR A 222 14.67 18.63 -8.76
N ILE A 223 14.80 17.33 -8.49
CA ILE A 223 15.09 16.74 -7.18
C ILE A 223 16.29 15.79 -7.30
N ASP A 224 17.20 15.88 -6.34
CA ASP A 224 18.39 15.03 -6.23
C ASP A 224 18.73 14.75 -4.75
N ASN A 225 19.66 13.83 -4.49
CA ASN A 225 20.25 13.57 -3.17
C ASN A 225 19.22 13.36 -2.03
N LEU A 226 18.13 12.64 -2.31
CA LEU A 226 17.18 12.23 -1.27
C LEU A 226 17.85 11.24 -0.30
N THR A 227 17.84 11.60 0.98
CA THR A 227 18.52 10.89 2.06
C THR A 227 17.67 10.84 3.34
N VAL A 228 17.90 9.81 4.15
CA VAL A 228 17.40 9.70 5.52
C VAL A 228 18.60 9.55 6.44
N THR A 229 18.72 10.45 7.41
CA THR A 229 19.76 10.43 8.43
C THR A 229 19.14 9.99 9.77
N PRO A 230 19.50 8.83 10.32
CA PRO A 230 18.92 8.37 11.57
C PRO A 230 19.17 9.32 12.75
N ALA A 231 18.20 9.41 13.66
CA ALA A 231 18.36 10.12 14.92
C ALA A 231 19.59 9.59 15.66
N THR A 232 20.56 10.44 15.98
CA THR A 232 21.69 10.00 16.81
C THR A 232 21.17 9.68 18.20
N SER A 233 21.19 8.40 18.58
CA SER A 233 20.92 7.99 19.96
C SER A 233 21.96 8.66 20.84
N GLY A 234 21.55 9.62 21.66
CA GLY A 234 22.42 10.26 22.63
C GLY A 234 23.03 9.21 23.54
N GLU A 235 24.32 8.92 23.36
CA GLU A 235 25.12 8.28 24.39
C GLU A 235 25.22 9.26 25.56
N GLU A 236 24.30 9.12 26.51
CA GLU A 236 24.50 9.51 27.90
C GLU A 236 25.81 8.84 28.38
N THR A 237 26.89 9.61 28.40
CA THR A 237 28.11 9.20 29.08
C THR A 237 27.86 9.29 30.57
N GLU A 238 27.43 8.16 31.15
CA GLU A 238 27.35 7.99 32.60
C GLU A 238 28.74 8.23 33.23
N GLU A 239 28.79 9.30 34.00
CA GLU A 239 29.86 9.63 34.93
C GLU A 239 29.91 8.56 36.04
N SER A 240 30.79 7.56 35.90
CA SER A 240 31.21 6.73 37.04
C SER A 240 32.47 7.31 37.67
N GLY A 241 32.28 7.98 38.81
CA GLY A 241 33.37 8.51 39.62
C GLY A 241 34.18 7.41 40.32
N ASP A 242 35.48 7.64 40.44
CA ASP A 242 36.18 7.26 41.67
C ASP A 242 37.21 8.31 42.05
N ALA A 243 37.20 8.67 43.33
CA ALA A 243 37.90 9.79 43.91
C ALA A 243 39.23 9.36 44.52
N ALA A 244 40.33 10.07 44.23
CA ALA A 244 41.43 10.23 45.19
C ALA A 244 42.43 11.35 44.82
N THR A 245 42.43 12.38 45.68
CA THR A 245 43.59 13.03 46.30
C THR A 245 44.57 13.90 45.49
N ASP A 246 44.48 15.20 45.81
CA ASP A 246 45.52 16.06 46.41
C ASP A 246 46.63 16.69 45.54
N ASP A 247 46.65 18.02 45.66
CA ASP A 247 47.79 18.94 45.78
C ASP A 247 48.54 19.48 44.53
N LYS A 248 48.52 20.83 44.47
CA LYS A 248 49.44 21.81 43.82
C LYS A 248 49.51 21.77 42.29
N GLY A 249 49.40 22.88 41.56
CA GLY A 249 49.80 24.24 41.86
C GLY A 249 50.97 24.66 40.96
N ASN A 250 50.67 25.59 40.05
CA ASN A 250 51.56 26.56 39.43
C ASN A 250 52.55 26.13 38.32
N GLU A 251 52.43 26.88 37.20
CA GLU A 251 53.44 27.43 36.28
C GLU A 251 54.86 26.84 36.29
N GLU A 252 55.38 26.50 35.11
CA GLU A 252 56.41 27.29 34.39
C GLU A 252 57.00 26.54 33.17
N SER A 253 57.20 27.32 32.11
CA SER A 253 58.35 27.32 31.18
C SER A 253 58.54 26.22 30.12
N GLU A 254 58.75 26.75 28.91
CA GLU A 254 59.29 26.22 27.65
C GLU A 254 60.69 25.51 27.76
N PRO A 255 61.42 25.22 26.65
CA PRO A 255 61.18 24.34 25.51
C PRO A 255 62.42 23.43 25.23
N GLU A 256 62.49 22.86 24.02
CA GLU A 256 63.70 22.49 23.22
C GLU A 256 64.25 21.06 23.25
N SER A 257 64.31 20.51 22.01
CA SER A 257 65.37 19.66 21.44
C SER A 257 65.45 18.21 21.95
N SER A 258 65.88 17.19 21.20
CA SER A 258 66.69 17.08 19.99
C SER A 258 66.62 15.62 19.49
N GLU A 259 66.74 15.50 18.16
CA GLU A 259 67.52 14.53 17.37
C GLU A 259 67.52 13.01 17.59
N ALA A 260 67.55 12.37 16.40
CA ALA A 260 68.34 11.18 16.02
C ALA A 260 67.82 9.82 16.50
N ASP A 261 67.96 8.73 15.76
CA ASP A 261 68.40 8.38 14.41
C ASP A 261 68.24 6.84 14.37
N SER A 262 68.34 6.27 13.18
CA SER A 262 68.69 4.87 12.86
C SER A 262 67.60 3.81 12.97
N ALA A 263 67.54 2.79 12.12
CA ALA A 263 67.98 2.52 10.75
C ALA A 263 67.67 1.02 10.52
N GLU A 264 67.61 0.64 9.25
CA GLU A 264 67.73 -0.73 8.72
C GLU A 264 66.51 -1.66 8.89
N GLY A 265 66.04 -2.35 7.85
CA GLY A 265 66.55 -2.48 6.50
C GLY A 265 65.81 -3.57 5.72
N GLU A 266 66.09 -3.57 4.41
CA GLU A 266 65.97 -4.68 3.44
C GLU A 266 64.55 -5.21 3.15
N ALA A 267 64.15 -5.61 1.96
CA ALA A 267 64.65 -5.57 0.58
C ALA A 267 63.51 -6.28 -0.22
N ASP A 268 63.09 -5.74 -1.37
CA ASP A 268 63.30 -6.38 -2.70
C ASP A 268 62.31 -7.54 -2.96
N THR A 269 61.41 -7.54 -3.96
CA THR A 269 61.60 -7.52 -5.43
C THR A 269 60.18 -7.42 -6.07
N ASP A 270 59.91 -6.59 -7.09
CA ASP A 270 59.99 -6.91 -8.55
C ASP A 270 58.85 -7.88 -8.99
N ASP A 271 58.15 -7.82 -10.12
CA ASP A 271 58.03 -7.00 -11.33
C ASP A 271 56.92 -7.67 -12.19
N GLY A 272 56.26 -6.91 -13.06
CA GLY A 272 55.72 -7.41 -14.34
C GLY A 272 54.27 -7.92 -14.30
N SER A 273 53.24 -7.15 -14.65
CA SER A 273 52.91 -6.64 -16.00
C SER A 273 52.92 -7.73 -17.09
N THR A 274 51.76 -8.24 -17.51
CA THR A 274 51.03 -7.79 -18.72
C THR A 274 49.88 -8.74 -19.11
N THR A 275 48.77 -8.10 -19.50
CA THR A 275 47.84 -8.39 -20.61
C THR A 275 46.82 -9.53 -20.49
N ASP A 276 45.60 -9.09 -20.22
CA ASP A 276 44.50 -8.91 -21.19
C ASP A 276 43.62 -10.12 -21.57
N ALA A 277 42.33 -9.76 -21.55
CA ALA A 277 41.18 -10.34 -22.19
C ALA A 277 40.52 -11.61 -21.62
N SER A 278 39.32 -11.34 -21.10
CA SER A 278 38.07 -11.98 -21.51
C SER A 278 37.51 -13.09 -20.63
N ALA A 279 36.65 -12.62 -19.72
CA ALA A 279 35.21 -12.90 -19.70
C ALA A 279 34.70 -14.20 -19.04
N THR A 280 33.59 -13.96 -18.34
CA THR A 280 32.44 -14.81 -18.04
C THR A 280 32.56 -15.86 -16.93
N ALA A 281 31.97 -15.45 -15.80
CA ALA A 281 30.79 -16.05 -15.18
C ALA A 281 30.93 -17.26 -14.25
N SER A 282 30.01 -17.21 -13.28
CA SER A 282 29.40 -18.24 -12.45
C SER A 282 30.10 -18.65 -11.16
N ASP A 283 29.44 -18.24 -10.07
CA ASP A 283 28.90 -19.12 -9.03
C ASP A 283 29.89 -19.67 -8.00
N THR A 284 29.66 -19.33 -6.73
CA THR A 284 29.34 -20.31 -5.66
C THR A 284 29.08 -19.57 -4.36
N GLY A 285 27.99 -19.95 -3.69
CA GLY A 285 27.53 -19.36 -2.44
C GLY A 285 28.44 -19.63 -1.25
N ASP A 286 28.17 -18.95 -0.14
CA ASP A 286 27.55 -19.57 1.04
C ASP A 286 27.58 -18.56 2.20
N ALA A 287 26.53 -18.63 2.99
CA ALA A 287 26.09 -17.72 4.03
C ALA A 287 27.09 -17.53 5.18
N GLY A 288 27.01 -16.36 5.81
CA GLY A 288 27.73 -16.04 7.03
C GLY A 288 27.50 -14.60 7.47
N ASP A 289 26.28 -14.32 7.92
CA ASP A 289 25.92 -13.14 8.71
C ASP A 289 26.87 -12.96 9.92
N THR A 290 27.46 -11.78 10.04
CA THR A 290 27.46 -10.98 11.28
C THR A 290 27.85 -9.53 10.95
N ASP A 291 26.87 -8.66 11.14
CA ASP A 291 26.94 -7.20 11.28
C ASP A 291 28.14 -6.68 12.09
N THR A 292 28.76 -5.59 11.61
CA THR A 292 29.11 -4.36 12.34
C THR A 292 30.14 -3.56 11.55
N SER A 293 29.70 -2.55 10.79
CA SER A 293 30.53 -1.35 10.59
C SER A 293 29.70 -0.13 10.23
N SER A 294 29.75 0.84 11.13
CA SER A 294 29.73 2.27 10.85
C SER A 294 30.26 2.59 9.44
N GLY A 295 29.39 3.06 8.56
CA GLY A 295 29.75 3.56 7.25
C GLY A 295 28.88 4.76 6.93
N SER A 296 29.48 5.95 6.89
CA SER A 296 28.90 7.11 6.22
C SER A 296 28.59 6.72 4.78
N VAL A 297 27.32 6.72 4.40
CA VAL A 297 26.90 6.54 3.01
C VAL A 297 26.91 7.93 2.36
N SER A 298 27.95 8.21 1.59
CA SER A 298 27.94 9.32 0.64
C SER A 298 27.32 8.80 -0.66
N VAL A 299 26.09 9.21 -0.95
CA VAL A 299 25.40 8.98 -2.23
C VAL A 299 25.75 10.16 -3.13
N THR A 300 26.26 9.88 -4.32
CA THR A 300 26.32 10.81 -5.45
C THR A 300 25.30 10.32 -6.45
N GLY A 301 24.26 11.12 -6.68
CA GLY A 301 23.26 10.94 -7.72
C GLY A 301 22.07 10.07 -7.38
N VAL A 302 20.90 10.39 -7.95
CA VAL A 302 19.74 9.50 -7.97
C VAL A 302 20.08 8.29 -8.85
N SER A 303 20.75 7.28 -8.27
CA SER A 303 21.15 6.04 -8.96
C SER A 303 20.54 4.79 -8.31
N ALA A 304 20.10 3.87 -9.18
CA ALA A 304 19.26 2.69 -8.97
C ALA A 304 19.88 1.53 -8.13
N VAL A 305 20.10 1.75 -6.84
CA VAL A 305 20.41 0.68 -5.85
C VAL A 305 19.66 1.03 -4.55
N PRO A 306 19.00 0.07 -3.87
CA PRO A 306 17.67 0.25 -3.31
C PRO A 306 17.62 1.38 -2.28
N ALA A 307 16.82 2.41 -2.57
CA ALA A 307 16.25 3.22 -1.52
C ALA A 307 15.27 2.33 -0.76
N PHE A 308 15.66 1.96 0.46
CA PHE A 308 14.89 1.22 1.46
C PHE A 308 14.65 -0.26 1.17
N THR A 309 15.19 -1.12 2.04
CA THR A 309 14.90 -2.56 2.07
C THR A 309 13.49 -2.79 2.59
N GLU A 310 12.70 -3.57 1.87
CA GLU A 310 11.36 -4.00 2.28
C GLU A 310 11.38 -4.63 3.68
N SER A 311 10.46 -4.17 4.54
CA SER A 311 9.76 -5.11 5.39
C SER A 311 8.68 -5.73 4.52
N ASP A 312 8.69 -7.06 4.43
CA ASP A 312 7.57 -7.88 3.95
C ASP A 312 6.29 -7.47 4.69
N GLY A 313 5.54 -6.60 4.05
CA GLY A 313 4.39 -5.90 4.57
C GLY A 313 3.47 -5.67 3.40
N THR A 314 2.52 -6.60 3.26
CA THR A 314 1.29 -6.47 2.49
C THR A 314 0.87 -5.01 2.36
N ALA A 315 0.76 -4.53 1.12
CA ALA A 315 -0.02 -3.34 0.82
C ALA A 315 -1.48 -3.69 1.15
N ASP A 316 -1.80 -3.56 2.44
CA ASP A 316 -3.14 -3.59 2.95
C ASP A 316 -3.92 -2.49 2.25
N SER A 317 -5.19 -2.78 1.98
CA SER A 317 -6.20 -1.85 1.53
C SER A 317 -5.94 -0.45 2.13
N THR A 318 -5.84 0.58 1.29
CA THR A 318 -5.67 1.95 1.75
C THR A 318 -6.84 2.28 2.68
N ASP A 319 -6.62 2.25 4.00
CA ASP A 319 -7.61 2.59 5.01
C ASP A 319 -7.83 4.11 4.96
N THR A 320 -8.61 4.56 3.98
CA THR A 320 -8.97 5.98 3.80
C THR A 320 -9.78 6.54 4.97
N LEU A 321 -10.22 5.70 5.91
CA LEU A 321 -10.97 6.10 7.08
C LEU A 321 -10.08 6.52 8.27
N SER A 322 -8.75 6.43 8.16
CA SER A 322 -7.82 7.07 9.09
C SER A 322 -7.55 8.54 8.75
N ASP A 323 -7.73 8.94 7.48
CA ASP A 323 -7.44 10.29 7.02
C ASP A 323 -8.35 11.33 7.70
N GLY A 324 -7.72 12.33 8.33
CA GLY A 324 -8.43 13.39 9.03
C GLY A 324 -9.22 12.91 10.25
N LEU A 325 -8.96 11.71 10.77
CA LEU A 325 -9.60 11.18 11.96
C LEU A 325 -9.15 11.96 13.21
N VAL A 326 -10.06 12.71 13.82
CA VAL A 326 -9.82 13.50 15.03
C VAL A 326 -10.05 12.68 16.29
N ALA A 327 -11.08 11.83 16.30
CA ALA A 327 -11.41 11.00 17.46
C ALA A 327 -12.18 9.74 17.07
N TYR A 328 -11.92 8.64 17.78
CA TYR A 328 -12.59 7.35 17.60
C TYR A 328 -12.94 6.69 18.94
N TYR A 329 -14.22 6.38 19.14
CA TYR A 329 -14.72 5.73 20.35
C TYR A 329 -15.46 4.42 20.02
N PRO A 330 -14.75 3.28 19.98
CA PRO A 330 -15.36 1.94 19.86
C PRO A 330 -16.02 1.44 21.16
N PHE A 331 -15.87 2.19 22.25
CA PHE A 331 -16.40 1.86 23.57
C PHE A 331 -16.10 0.46 24.10
N ASN A 332 -14.95 -0.12 23.74
CA ASN A 332 -14.45 -1.41 24.20
C ASN A 332 -14.00 -1.39 25.67
N GLY A 333 -14.97 -1.21 26.57
CA GLY A 333 -14.83 -1.23 28.03
C GLY A 333 -14.60 0.13 28.69
N ASN A 334 -14.42 1.20 27.92
CA ASN A 334 -14.21 2.57 28.40
C ASN A 334 -14.65 3.59 27.34
N ALA A 335 -14.47 4.90 27.60
CA ALA A 335 -14.75 5.98 26.64
C ALA A 335 -13.47 6.70 26.20
N ASN A 336 -12.34 5.97 26.14
CA ASN A 336 -11.07 6.52 25.69
C ASN A 336 -11.08 6.70 24.17
N ASP A 337 -10.29 7.66 23.71
CA ASP A 337 -10.07 7.91 22.29
C ASP A 337 -9.03 6.94 21.73
N GLU A 338 -9.43 6.14 20.74
CA GLU A 338 -8.59 5.16 20.04
C GLU A 338 -8.08 5.69 18.69
N SER A 339 -8.30 6.98 18.36
CA SER A 339 -7.67 7.61 17.18
C SER A 339 -6.16 7.85 17.36
N GLY A 340 -5.69 7.90 18.62
CA GLY A 340 -4.32 8.30 18.96
C GLY A 340 -4.17 9.78 19.35
N ASN A 341 -5.20 10.62 19.18
CA ASN A 341 -5.13 12.07 19.46
C ASN A 341 -5.41 12.44 20.92
N GLY A 342 -5.81 11.47 21.75
CA GLY A 342 -5.95 11.65 23.19
C GLY A 342 -7.17 12.48 23.61
N ASN A 343 -8.19 12.55 22.77
CA ASN A 343 -9.45 13.25 23.06
C ASN A 343 -10.38 12.39 23.95
N ASP A 344 -9.90 11.87 25.08
CA ASP A 344 -10.65 10.92 25.92
C ASP A 344 -12.00 11.48 26.42
N GLY A 345 -13.04 10.63 26.37
CA GLY A 345 -14.39 10.95 26.84
C GLY A 345 -14.57 10.83 28.35
N THR A 346 -15.30 11.78 28.93
CA THR A 346 -15.72 11.76 30.34
C THR A 346 -17.16 11.29 30.48
N VAL A 347 -17.34 10.08 31.03
CA VAL A 347 -18.65 9.45 31.23
C VAL A 347 -19.37 10.00 32.45
N ASN A 348 -20.60 10.48 32.25
CA ASN A 348 -21.49 10.99 33.31
C ASN A 348 -22.79 10.16 33.35
N GLY A 349 -22.82 9.09 34.14
CA GLY A 349 -24.02 8.30 34.40
C GLY A 349 -24.24 7.12 33.44
N ALA A 350 -23.90 7.29 32.15
CA ALA A 350 -24.02 6.24 31.14
C ALA A 350 -23.26 4.96 31.54
N THR A 351 -23.81 3.80 31.15
CA THR A 351 -23.26 2.49 31.51
C THR A 351 -22.94 1.65 30.30
N LEU A 352 -21.88 0.84 30.39
CA LEU A 352 -21.48 -0.09 29.34
C LEU A 352 -22.61 -1.09 29.01
N ALA A 353 -22.76 -1.41 27.73
CA ALA A 353 -23.82 -2.23 27.15
C ALA A 353 -23.27 -3.18 26.06
N GLU A 354 -24.16 -3.99 25.47
CA GLU A 354 -23.84 -4.80 24.29
C GLU A 354 -23.90 -3.93 23.02
N ASP A 355 -22.94 -4.14 22.11
CA ASP A 355 -22.86 -3.46 20.81
C ASP A 355 -23.85 -4.03 19.77
N ARG A 356 -23.66 -3.67 18.49
CA ARG A 356 -24.48 -4.18 17.37
C ARG A 356 -24.21 -5.65 17.01
N PHE A 357 -23.08 -6.20 17.46
CA PHE A 357 -22.64 -7.58 17.21
C PHE A 357 -22.90 -8.50 18.42
N GLY A 358 -23.37 -7.95 19.54
CA GLY A 358 -23.63 -8.68 20.78
C GLY A 358 -22.41 -8.82 21.70
N ASN A 359 -21.32 -8.10 21.43
CA ASN A 359 -20.16 -8.05 22.30
C ASN A 359 -20.48 -7.24 23.56
N ALA A 360 -20.19 -7.82 24.72
CA ALA A 360 -20.53 -7.20 26.00
C ALA A 360 -19.51 -6.13 26.40
N ASN A 361 -20.02 -4.97 26.84
CA ASN A 361 -19.23 -3.79 27.22
C ASN A 361 -18.49 -3.14 26.04
N SER A 362 -19.10 -3.17 24.86
CA SER A 362 -18.57 -2.56 23.62
C SER A 362 -19.49 -1.42 23.13
N ALA A 363 -20.28 -0.83 24.01
CA ALA A 363 -21.19 0.29 23.71
C ALA A 363 -21.59 1.01 25.00
N TYR A 364 -22.19 2.21 24.93
CA TYR A 364 -22.79 2.89 26.09
C TYR A 364 -24.30 3.04 25.98
N SER A 365 -25.00 2.74 27.07
CA SER A 365 -26.44 2.93 27.26
C SER A 365 -26.73 4.18 28.10
N PHE A 366 -27.74 4.94 27.67
CA PHE A 366 -28.21 6.19 28.24
C PHE A 366 -29.68 6.05 28.66
N ASP A 367 -30.00 6.49 29.87
CA ASP A 367 -31.31 6.25 30.50
C ASP A 367 -32.41 7.29 30.19
N GLY A 368 -32.13 8.28 29.32
CA GLY A 368 -33.06 9.36 28.99
C GLY A 368 -33.37 10.33 30.14
N THR A 369 -32.64 10.25 31.27
CA THR A 369 -32.94 10.98 32.52
C THR A 369 -31.77 11.82 33.03
N SER A 370 -30.54 11.34 32.95
CA SER A 370 -29.36 12.11 33.42
C SER A 370 -28.06 11.87 32.66
N ASP A 371 -28.02 10.89 31.78
CA ASP A 371 -26.75 10.35 31.28
C ASP A 371 -26.21 11.14 30.08
N TYR A 372 -24.89 11.35 30.04
CA TYR A 372 -24.17 11.89 28.89
C TYR A 372 -22.66 11.56 28.93
N ILE A 373 -21.97 11.72 27.82
CA ILE A 373 -20.50 11.68 27.72
C ILE A 373 -20.03 13.01 27.14
N ASP A 374 -19.04 13.63 27.76
CA ASP A 374 -18.40 14.85 27.25
C ASP A 374 -17.02 14.53 26.70
N VAL A 375 -16.75 14.98 25.48
CA VAL A 375 -15.48 14.89 24.78
C VAL A 375 -15.03 16.31 24.44
N THR A 376 -13.79 16.66 24.72
CA THR A 376 -13.18 17.91 24.25
C THR A 376 -12.43 17.62 22.95
N LEU A 377 -12.84 18.25 21.85
CA LEU A 377 -12.20 18.14 20.54
C LEU A 377 -11.42 19.43 20.28
N ASN A 378 -10.09 19.37 20.34
CA ASN A 378 -9.23 20.56 20.15
C ASN A 378 -8.83 20.80 18.69
N GLU A 379 -9.07 19.83 17.80
CA GLU A 379 -8.52 19.78 16.44
C GLU A 379 -9.61 19.70 15.36
N LEU A 380 -10.89 19.66 15.74
CA LEU A 380 -11.99 19.60 14.78
C LEU A 380 -12.12 20.95 14.05
N LYS A 381 -11.88 20.94 12.73
CA LYS A 381 -12.14 22.08 11.86
C LYS A 381 -13.63 22.41 11.82
N THR A 382 -13.96 23.68 11.63
CA THR A 382 -15.35 24.17 11.65
C THR A 382 -15.89 24.49 10.27
N SER A 383 -15.01 24.61 9.27
CA SER A 383 -15.32 24.82 7.86
C SER A 383 -15.63 23.52 7.11
N ALA A 384 -15.03 22.40 7.53
CA ALA A 384 -15.27 21.07 6.98
C ALA A 384 -15.11 20.02 8.09
N TRP A 385 -16.06 19.11 8.24
CA TRP A 385 -15.99 18.01 9.21
C TRP A 385 -17.02 16.92 8.95
N THR A 386 -16.78 15.74 9.54
CA THR A 386 -17.72 14.61 9.54
C THR A 386 -17.85 14.04 10.94
N ILE A 387 -19.05 13.67 11.33
CA ILE A 387 -19.31 12.92 12.56
C ILE A 387 -20.18 11.71 12.24
N SER A 388 -19.69 10.53 12.63
CA SER A 388 -20.34 9.23 12.47
C SER A 388 -20.70 8.65 13.83
N VAL A 389 -21.85 7.98 13.91
CA VAL A 389 -22.29 7.28 15.11
C VAL A 389 -23.24 6.13 14.76
N TRP A 390 -23.03 4.98 15.38
CA TRP A 390 -24.06 3.95 15.49
C TRP A 390 -24.94 4.23 16.70
N ALA A 391 -26.27 4.25 16.50
CA ALA A 391 -27.22 4.49 17.58
C ALA A 391 -28.44 3.55 17.48
N LYS A 392 -28.85 3.02 18.63
CA LYS A 392 -30.11 2.30 18.82
C LYS A 392 -30.99 3.10 19.77
N THR A 393 -31.97 3.80 19.22
CA THR A 393 -32.93 4.60 20.02
C THR A 393 -33.94 3.66 20.68
N ASP A 394 -34.09 3.69 22.01
CA ASP A 394 -35.06 2.83 22.71
C ASP A 394 -36.43 3.49 22.85
N ALA A 395 -36.48 4.80 23.14
CA ALA A 395 -37.74 5.53 23.20
C ALA A 395 -37.60 7.01 22.83
N PHE A 396 -38.70 7.58 22.33
CA PHE A 396 -38.83 9.02 22.19
C PHE A 396 -39.47 9.63 23.45
N ASN A 397 -38.81 10.61 24.06
CA ASN A 397 -39.42 11.40 25.12
C ASN A 397 -40.60 12.23 24.55
N ASN A 398 -41.79 11.97 25.09
CA ASN A 398 -43.09 12.34 24.53
C ASN A 398 -43.32 13.87 24.46
N GLY A 399 -42.75 14.53 23.44
CA GLY A 399 -42.91 15.96 23.12
C GLY A 399 -41.69 16.85 23.36
N ALA A 400 -40.49 16.29 23.57
CA ALA A 400 -39.24 17.03 23.74
C ALA A 400 -38.19 16.56 22.73
N PRO A 401 -37.31 17.45 22.21
CA PRO A 401 -36.15 17.01 21.45
C PRO A 401 -35.22 16.17 22.34
N PHE A 402 -34.44 15.26 21.76
CA PHE A 402 -33.23 14.72 22.41
C PHE A 402 -32.05 14.88 21.46
N TYR A 403 -30.86 15.12 22.02
CA TYR A 403 -29.64 15.35 21.26
C TYR A 403 -28.85 14.05 21.25
N LEU A 404 -28.54 13.57 20.06
CA LEU A 404 -27.53 12.53 19.90
C LEU A 404 -26.15 13.17 20.01
N LEU A 405 -26.01 14.39 19.47
CA LEU A 405 -24.75 15.11 19.41
C LEU A 405 -24.94 16.64 19.51
N THR A 406 -24.08 17.29 20.28
CA THR A 406 -23.87 18.74 20.22
C THR A 406 -22.40 19.06 20.19
N THR A 407 -21.99 19.98 19.32
CA THR A 407 -20.66 20.61 19.38
C THR A 407 -20.87 22.05 19.85
N THR A 408 -20.50 22.35 21.08
CA THR A 408 -20.67 23.69 21.65
C THR A 408 -19.49 24.07 22.54
N PRO A 409 -19.03 25.33 22.56
CA PRO A 409 -18.08 25.79 23.54
C PRO A 409 -18.60 25.62 24.99
N PRO A 410 -17.71 25.52 25.99
CA PRO A 410 -18.11 25.35 27.37
C PRO A 410 -18.83 26.61 27.82
N ASN A 411 -20.13 26.49 28.10
CA ASN A 411 -21.01 27.59 28.50
C ASN A 411 -21.47 28.54 27.38
N ASP A 412 -21.37 28.18 26.11
CA ASP A 412 -22.03 28.91 25.02
C ASP A 412 -23.02 28.02 24.22
N ALA A 413 -24.08 28.63 23.70
CA ALA A 413 -24.98 27.95 22.78
C ALA A 413 -24.37 27.87 21.36
N ASP A 414 -23.23 28.48 21.09
CA ASP A 414 -22.69 28.54 19.73
C ASP A 414 -22.27 27.16 19.24
N GLY A 415 -22.60 26.82 17.99
CA GLY A 415 -22.19 25.57 17.35
C GLY A 415 -23.31 24.78 16.70
N PHE A 416 -23.08 23.48 16.52
CA PHE A 416 -23.97 22.60 15.78
C PHE A 416 -24.81 21.73 16.72
N TRP A 417 -26.10 21.65 16.41
CA TRP A 417 -27.01 20.74 17.07
C TRP A 417 -27.71 19.83 16.11
N TRP A 418 -27.75 18.58 16.53
CA TRP A 418 -28.50 17.54 15.88
C TRP A 418 -29.42 16.85 16.88
N HIS A 419 -30.72 17.07 16.70
CA HIS A 419 -31.72 16.58 17.66
C HIS A 419 -32.97 16.00 17.01
N PHE A 420 -33.55 15.02 17.70
CA PHE A 420 -34.65 14.20 17.23
C PHE A 420 -35.93 14.54 17.98
N TRP A 421 -37.05 14.60 17.27
CA TRP A 421 -38.37 14.74 17.86
C TRP A 421 -39.14 13.42 17.84
N SER A 422 -40.08 13.30 18.77
CA SER A 422 -40.93 12.11 18.92
C SER A 422 -41.84 11.80 17.73
N ASN A 423 -41.89 12.65 16.71
CA ASN A 423 -42.60 12.43 15.45
C ASN A 423 -41.70 11.94 14.31
N GLY A 424 -40.41 11.66 14.57
CA GLY A 424 -39.43 11.25 13.57
C GLY A 424 -38.79 12.42 12.79
N THR A 425 -39.02 13.66 13.23
CA THR A 425 -38.36 14.83 12.63
C THR A 425 -36.99 15.05 13.26
N VAL A 426 -35.97 15.17 12.43
CA VAL A 426 -34.63 15.58 12.81
C VAL A 426 -34.48 17.07 12.54
N TYR A 427 -33.92 17.78 13.51
CA TYR A 427 -33.63 19.20 13.41
C TYR A 427 -32.12 19.40 13.41
N TYR A 428 -31.70 20.19 12.44
CA TYR A 428 -30.36 20.71 12.30
C TYR A 428 -30.38 22.17 12.65
N ARG A 429 -29.44 22.59 13.49
CA ARG A 429 -29.33 23.99 13.89
C ARG A 429 -27.85 24.37 13.95
N THR A 430 -27.57 25.57 13.47
CA THR A 430 -26.31 26.29 13.70
C THR A 430 -26.64 27.61 14.40
N GLU A 431 -25.81 28.05 15.35
CA GLU A 431 -25.94 29.34 16.03
C GLU A 431 -24.57 29.95 16.26
N ASP A 432 -24.51 31.27 16.04
CA ASP A 432 -23.43 32.15 16.42
C ASP A 432 -24.07 33.32 17.19
N SER A 433 -23.97 33.27 18.50
CA SER A 433 -24.55 34.26 19.41
C SER A 433 -23.72 35.53 19.46
N ILE A 434 -22.43 35.48 19.08
CA ILE A 434 -21.53 36.63 18.97
C ILE A 434 -22.04 37.57 17.88
N ASN A 435 -22.39 37.02 16.71
CA ASN A 435 -22.92 37.77 15.58
C ASN A 435 -24.46 37.83 15.56
N GLY A 436 -25.13 37.00 16.38
CA GLY A 436 -26.59 36.95 16.51
C GLY A 436 -27.28 36.21 15.36
N GLU A 437 -26.57 35.27 14.74
CA GLU A 437 -26.95 34.53 13.54
C GLU A 437 -27.37 33.11 13.90
N ARG A 438 -28.41 32.62 13.23
CA ARG A 438 -28.99 31.30 13.52
C ARG A 438 -29.66 30.74 12.28
N ALA A 439 -29.28 29.52 11.91
CA ALA A 439 -29.95 28.74 10.88
C ALA A 439 -30.61 27.50 11.50
N ILE A 440 -31.77 27.12 10.99
CA ILE A 440 -32.51 25.92 11.43
C ILE A 440 -33.11 25.27 10.20
N ASN A 441 -33.00 23.96 10.11
CA ASN A 441 -33.77 23.15 9.18
C ASN A 441 -34.35 21.91 9.88
N ASP A 442 -35.48 21.42 9.40
CA ASP A 442 -36.13 20.24 9.90
C ASP A 442 -36.53 19.30 8.77
N VAL A 443 -36.16 18.03 8.91
CA VAL A 443 -36.38 16.99 7.91
C VAL A 443 -36.94 15.73 8.56
N SER A 444 -37.77 15.01 7.82
CA SER A 444 -38.26 13.71 8.24
C SER A 444 -37.23 12.63 7.86
N VAL A 445 -36.53 12.09 8.85
CA VAL A 445 -35.60 10.95 8.66
C VAL A 445 -36.25 9.70 9.26
N PRO A 446 -36.20 8.52 8.63
CA PRO A 446 -36.90 7.32 9.11
C PRO A 446 -36.18 6.67 10.30
N ILE A 447 -36.27 7.30 11.47
CA ILE A 447 -35.71 6.76 12.73
C ILE A 447 -36.60 5.66 13.28
N GLN A 448 -36.00 4.52 13.64
CA GLN A 448 -36.65 3.34 14.16
C GLN A 448 -36.23 3.08 15.60
N THR A 449 -37.18 2.70 16.46
CA THR A 449 -36.87 2.34 17.85
C THR A 449 -36.46 0.87 17.95
N GLY A 450 -35.48 0.57 18.79
CA GLY A 450 -34.98 -0.77 19.06
C GLY A 450 -34.16 -1.39 17.92
N VAL A 451 -33.72 -0.60 16.94
CA VAL A 451 -32.87 -1.03 15.81
C VAL A 451 -31.62 -0.16 15.77
N TRP A 452 -30.45 -0.78 15.58
CA TRP A 452 -29.21 -0.06 15.32
C TRP A 452 -29.31 0.64 13.96
N GLN A 453 -29.03 1.94 13.95
CA GLN A 453 -28.94 2.74 12.74
C GLN A 453 -27.63 3.50 12.75
N HIS A 454 -26.97 3.53 11.60
CA HIS A 454 -25.76 4.31 11.39
C HIS A 454 -26.13 5.68 10.88
N HIS A 455 -25.56 6.70 11.49
CA HIS A 455 -25.82 8.07 11.13
C HIS A 455 -24.50 8.79 10.90
N VAL A 456 -24.37 9.42 9.74
CA VAL A 456 -23.20 10.24 9.41
C VAL A 456 -23.65 11.63 9.01
N ILE A 457 -23.12 12.64 9.67
CA ILE A 457 -23.32 14.05 9.32
C ILE A 457 -22.03 14.57 8.74
N THR A 458 -22.08 15.06 7.50
CA THR A 458 -20.99 15.80 6.88
C THR A 458 -21.36 17.27 6.81
N ALA A 459 -20.38 18.16 6.96
CA ALA A 459 -20.60 19.59 6.88
C ALA A 459 -19.44 20.27 6.16
N THR A 460 -19.75 21.14 5.19
CA THR A 460 -18.90 22.18 4.62
C THR A 460 -19.35 23.56 5.14
N GLU A 461 -18.72 24.63 4.67
CA GLU A 461 -19.11 26.03 4.93
C GLU A 461 -20.57 26.34 4.51
N ASP A 462 -21.07 25.67 3.47
CA ASP A 462 -22.37 25.98 2.86
C ASP A 462 -23.35 24.79 2.81
N THR A 463 -22.91 23.60 3.19
CA THR A 463 -23.69 22.36 3.01
C THR A 463 -23.60 21.48 4.25
N ILE A 464 -24.74 20.98 4.73
CA ILE A 464 -24.82 19.91 5.73
C ILE A 464 -25.55 18.74 5.09
N GLN A 465 -24.95 17.55 5.10
CA GLN A 465 -25.57 16.32 4.62
C GLN A 465 -25.75 15.32 5.76
N HIS A 466 -26.80 14.51 5.67
CA HIS A 466 -27.07 13.41 6.60
C HIS A 466 -27.23 12.13 5.81
N TYR A 467 -26.41 11.15 6.16
CA TYR A 467 -26.52 9.77 5.71
C TYR A 467 -27.12 8.89 6.80
N LEU A 468 -28.01 7.99 6.40
CA LEU A 468 -28.62 6.99 7.27
C LEU A 468 -28.38 5.61 6.69
N ASN A 469 -27.68 4.75 7.42
CA ASN A 469 -27.33 3.40 7.01
C ASN A 469 -26.62 3.38 5.63
N GLY A 470 -25.59 4.21 5.47
CA GLY A 470 -24.80 4.31 4.24
C GLY A 470 -25.42 5.15 3.11
N GLU A 471 -26.70 5.52 3.19
CA GLU A 471 -27.42 6.20 2.10
C GLU A 471 -27.73 7.66 2.44
N GLU A 472 -27.63 8.58 1.47
CA GLU A 472 -27.99 10.00 1.68
C GLU A 472 -29.49 10.12 2.03
N ALA A 473 -29.77 10.56 3.26
CA ALA A 473 -31.11 10.83 3.73
C ALA A 473 -31.56 12.27 3.43
N PHE A 474 -30.62 13.22 3.45
CA PHE A 474 -30.91 14.65 3.38
C PHE A 474 -29.67 15.51 3.08
N THR A 475 -29.88 16.59 2.33
CA THR A 475 -28.92 17.66 2.11
C THR A 475 -29.54 19.02 2.41
N TRP A 476 -28.81 19.86 3.15
CA TRP A 476 -29.17 21.23 3.48
C TRP A 476 -28.10 22.22 3.04
N ASN A 477 -28.43 23.00 2.01
CA ASN A 477 -27.62 24.13 1.60
C ASN A 477 -27.96 25.32 2.53
N THR A 478 -27.04 25.64 3.43
CA THR A 478 -27.14 26.76 4.38
C THR A 478 -26.26 27.91 3.87
N GLU A 479 -26.74 29.15 3.92
CA GLU A 479 -25.90 30.32 3.60
C GLU A 479 -24.94 30.68 4.76
N PHE A 480 -24.83 29.82 5.78
CA PHE A 480 -24.28 30.16 7.08
C PHE A 480 -23.77 28.94 7.87
N GLN A 481 -22.48 28.98 8.20
CA GLN A 481 -21.83 28.24 9.28
C GLN A 481 -21.11 29.26 10.17
N PRO A 482 -20.93 28.98 11.47
CA PRO A 482 -20.30 29.92 12.39
C PRO A 482 -18.82 30.14 12.01
N ASP A 483 -18.51 31.31 11.46
CA ASP A 483 -17.17 31.77 11.03
C ASP A 483 -16.09 31.77 12.14
N ASN A 484 -16.45 31.45 13.39
CA ASN A 484 -15.58 31.66 14.56
C ASN A 484 -15.91 30.76 15.75
N LEU A 485 -16.08 29.46 15.52
CA LEU A 485 -15.86 28.50 16.59
C LEU A 485 -14.32 28.36 16.72
N ASP A 486 -13.67 29.21 17.52
CA ASP A 486 -12.25 29.01 17.85
C ASP A 486 -12.05 27.54 18.25
N ALA A 487 -11.31 26.77 17.45
CA ALA A 487 -11.21 25.30 17.51
C ALA A 487 -10.71 24.73 18.86
N ASN A 488 -10.31 25.60 19.79
CA ASN A 488 -9.60 25.22 21.01
C ASN A 488 -10.51 24.91 22.22
N ASP A 489 -11.79 24.60 22.05
CA ASP A 489 -12.69 24.28 23.19
C ASP A 489 -14.03 23.60 22.78
N LEU A 490 -14.16 22.99 21.59
CA LEU A 490 -15.43 22.36 21.21
C LEU A 490 -15.70 21.13 22.07
N ILE A 491 -16.82 21.14 22.80
CA ILE A 491 -17.30 19.96 23.51
C ILE A 491 -18.25 19.20 22.61
N LEU A 492 -17.82 18.01 22.17
CA LEU A 492 -18.70 16.97 21.67
C LEU A 492 -19.41 16.33 22.86
N ARG A 493 -20.71 16.61 23.02
CA ARG A 493 -21.56 15.93 24.01
C ARG A 493 -22.41 14.86 23.36
N ILE A 494 -22.30 13.65 23.89
CA ILE A 494 -23.04 12.47 23.45
C ILE A 494 -24.16 12.17 24.45
N GLY A 495 -25.38 11.98 23.94
CA GLY A 495 -26.54 11.57 24.73
C GLY A 495 -27.29 12.69 25.47
N ALA A 496 -26.85 13.94 25.38
CA ALA A 496 -27.59 15.08 25.92
C ALA A 496 -27.31 16.40 25.20
N GLY A 497 -28.23 17.37 25.34
CA GLY A 497 -28.02 18.73 24.85
C GLY A 497 -27.08 19.56 25.73
N TYR A 498 -26.60 20.69 25.20
CA TYR A 498 -25.74 21.68 25.88
C TYR A 498 -26.21 22.05 27.32
N ASN A 499 -27.52 22.24 27.54
CA ASN A 499 -28.08 22.61 28.84
C ASN A 499 -28.58 21.43 29.69
N SER A 500 -28.28 20.19 29.28
CA SER A 500 -28.74 18.94 29.89
C SER A 500 -30.27 18.82 30.05
N GLY A 501 -31.05 19.62 29.32
CA GLY A 501 -32.51 19.64 29.43
C GLY A 501 -33.22 18.55 28.61
N TYR A 502 -32.49 17.91 27.71
CA TYR A 502 -32.97 17.01 26.66
C TYR A 502 -31.98 15.86 26.51
N LEU A 503 -32.41 14.64 26.82
CA LEU A 503 -31.56 13.47 27.07
C LEU A 503 -31.97 12.31 26.16
N PHE A 504 -30.97 11.58 25.67
CA PHE A 504 -31.10 10.40 24.82
C PHE A 504 -31.47 9.17 25.66
N ASP A 505 -32.43 8.37 25.17
CA ASP A 505 -32.81 7.08 25.73
C ASP A 505 -32.50 6.01 24.68
N GLY A 506 -31.39 5.29 24.88
CA GLY A 506 -30.88 4.34 23.90
C GLY A 506 -29.45 3.90 24.15
N THR A 507 -28.86 3.26 23.13
CA THR A 507 -27.47 2.78 23.13
C THR A 507 -26.71 3.41 21.96
N VAL A 508 -25.45 3.80 22.15
CA VAL A 508 -24.58 4.31 21.08
C VAL A 508 -23.25 3.58 21.06
N ASP A 509 -22.65 3.53 19.88
CA ASP A 509 -21.42 2.80 19.58
C ASP A 509 -20.68 3.41 18.38
N ASP A 510 -19.40 3.08 18.20
CA ASP A 510 -18.53 3.44 17.08
C ASP A 510 -18.68 4.89 16.63
N ILE A 511 -18.36 5.80 17.55
CA ILE A 511 -18.38 7.23 17.26
C ILE A 511 -17.05 7.63 16.62
N ARG A 512 -17.11 8.29 15.48
CA ARG A 512 -15.93 8.91 14.84
C ARG A 512 -16.17 10.37 14.53
N ALA A 513 -15.14 11.18 14.69
CA ALA A 513 -15.11 12.58 14.29
C ALA A 513 -13.93 12.80 13.36
N TYR A 514 -14.17 13.48 12.25
CA TYR A 514 -13.19 13.80 11.21
C TYR A 514 -13.15 15.31 10.99
N ASP A 515 -11.96 15.86 10.76
CA ASP A 515 -11.77 17.27 10.35
C ASP A 515 -11.99 17.49 8.84
N TRP A 516 -12.68 16.53 8.20
CA TRP A 516 -12.97 16.53 6.77
C TRP A 516 -14.37 16.01 6.44
N VAL A 517 -14.84 16.25 5.21
CA VAL A 517 -16.10 15.73 4.65
C VAL A 517 -15.88 14.38 3.97
N LEU A 518 -16.35 13.29 4.60
CA LEU A 518 -16.32 11.97 3.98
C LEU A 518 -17.19 11.94 2.72
N THR A 519 -16.72 11.20 1.72
CA THR A 519 -17.44 10.89 0.48
C THR A 519 -18.54 9.86 0.72
N GLU A 520 -19.48 9.74 -0.23
CA GLU A 520 -20.53 8.71 -0.16
C GLU A 520 -19.95 7.28 -0.07
N SER A 521 -18.85 7.01 -0.77
CA SER A 521 -18.18 5.70 -0.72
C SER A 521 -17.61 5.41 0.67
N GLU A 522 -16.93 6.38 1.29
CA GLU A 522 -16.37 6.22 2.64
C GLU A 522 -17.47 6.08 3.69
N VAL A 523 -18.58 6.82 3.53
CA VAL A 523 -19.75 6.65 4.38
C VAL A 523 -20.31 5.23 4.25
N GLN A 524 -20.29 4.65 3.06
CA GLN A 524 -20.69 3.27 2.81
C GLN A 524 -19.70 2.27 3.42
N THR A 525 -18.39 2.49 3.28
CA THR A 525 -17.35 1.69 3.96
C THR A 525 -17.56 1.71 5.47
N LEU A 526 -17.75 2.89 6.06
CA LEU A 526 -17.99 3.07 7.49
C LEU A 526 -19.30 2.43 7.98
N TYR A 527 -20.32 2.37 7.13
CA TYR A 527 -21.57 1.65 7.42
C TYR A 527 -21.39 0.12 7.37
N ASN A 528 -20.56 -0.38 6.47
CA ASN A 528 -20.26 -1.80 6.36
C ASN A 528 -19.16 -2.25 7.33
N GLU A 529 -18.59 -1.33 8.10
CA GLU A 529 -17.52 -1.63 9.04
C GLU A 529 -17.98 -2.62 10.13
N GLY A 530 -17.28 -3.75 10.20
CA GLY A 530 -17.61 -4.87 11.07
C GLY A 530 -18.73 -5.77 10.53
N THR A 531 -19.26 -5.52 9.33
CA THR A 531 -20.05 -6.49 8.57
C THR A 531 -19.14 -7.16 7.55
N ASN A 532 -18.87 -8.46 7.73
CA ASN A 532 -18.04 -9.22 6.81
C ASN A 532 -18.92 -9.89 5.75
N THR A 533 -18.65 -9.64 4.49
CA THR A 533 -19.29 -10.32 3.36
C THR A 533 -18.71 -11.72 3.25
N SER A 534 -19.51 -12.72 2.82
CA SER A 534 -18.95 -14.06 2.65
C SER A 534 -18.02 -14.09 1.43
N PRO A 535 -16.83 -14.69 1.54
CA PRO A 535 -15.88 -14.77 0.45
C PRO A 535 -16.42 -15.62 -0.70
N THR A 536 -15.85 -15.46 -1.88
CA THR A 536 -16.16 -16.28 -3.06
C THR A 536 -14.92 -17.03 -3.55
N LEU A 537 -15.12 -18.20 -4.15
CA LEU A 537 -14.05 -19.02 -4.69
C LEU A 537 -14.55 -19.82 -5.90
N THR A 538 -13.78 -19.81 -6.97
CA THR A 538 -14.03 -20.59 -8.19
C THR A 538 -12.74 -21.22 -8.71
N LEU A 539 -12.69 -22.55 -8.73
CA LEU A 539 -11.58 -23.28 -9.34
C LEU A 539 -11.72 -23.24 -10.87
N LEU A 540 -10.62 -22.96 -11.56
CA LEU A 540 -10.55 -22.91 -13.02
C LEU A 540 -9.91 -24.18 -13.58
N GLU A 541 -8.77 -24.61 -13.03
CA GLU A 541 -8.07 -25.85 -13.40
C GLU A 541 -7.96 -26.80 -12.19
N PRO A 542 -8.15 -28.13 -12.37
CA PRO A 542 -8.42 -28.83 -13.63
C PRO A 542 -9.85 -28.68 -14.17
N ASP A 543 -9.98 -28.36 -15.46
CA ASP A 543 -11.27 -28.24 -16.14
C ASP A 543 -11.82 -29.58 -16.71
N GLY A 544 -10.97 -30.61 -16.74
CA GLY A 544 -11.23 -31.94 -17.27
C GLY A 544 -10.79 -32.14 -18.73
N THR A 545 -10.11 -31.17 -19.32
CA THR A 545 -9.65 -31.16 -20.72
C THR A 545 -8.14 -31.02 -20.77
N ASP A 546 -7.45 -32.03 -21.33
CA ASP A 546 -5.99 -32.05 -21.43
C ASP A 546 -5.25 -31.99 -20.06
N ASP A 547 -5.94 -32.36 -18.97
CA ASP A 547 -5.40 -32.40 -17.60
C ASP A 547 -4.74 -33.73 -17.29
N THR A 548 -3.45 -33.82 -17.63
CA THR A 548 -2.60 -34.96 -17.24
C THR A 548 -1.34 -34.48 -16.54
N ALA A 549 -0.96 -35.14 -15.44
CA ALA A 549 0.24 -34.82 -14.66
C ALA A 549 1.09 -36.05 -14.35
N ASP A 550 2.39 -35.83 -14.15
CA ASP A 550 3.35 -36.82 -13.64
C ASP A 550 3.95 -36.30 -12.33
N THR A 551 4.89 -35.35 -12.42
CA THR A 551 5.60 -34.81 -11.25
C THR A 551 4.97 -33.56 -10.66
N SER A 552 4.20 -32.81 -11.45
CA SER A 552 3.55 -31.59 -10.98
C SER A 552 2.34 -31.22 -11.82
N TYR A 553 1.42 -30.46 -11.23
CA TYR A 553 0.28 -29.85 -11.90
C TYR A 553 0.04 -28.42 -11.37
N THR A 554 -0.37 -27.50 -12.24
CA THR A 554 -0.72 -26.13 -11.83
C THR A 554 -2.22 -26.01 -11.66
N ILE A 555 -2.66 -25.77 -10.43
CA ILE A 555 -4.05 -25.45 -10.08
C ILE A 555 -4.23 -23.95 -10.25
N THR A 556 -5.35 -23.51 -10.80
CA THR A 556 -5.70 -22.09 -10.92
C THR A 556 -7.12 -21.82 -10.44
N TRP A 557 -7.35 -20.64 -9.87
CA TRP A 557 -8.64 -20.23 -9.33
C TRP A 557 -8.83 -18.71 -9.40
N THR A 558 -10.02 -18.27 -9.02
CA THR A 558 -10.33 -16.86 -8.72
C THR A 558 -11.09 -16.81 -7.40
N ASP A 559 -10.85 -15.78 -6.63
CA ASP A 559 -11.46 -15.50 -5.33
C ASP A 559 -11.80 -14.01 -5.23
N GLU A 560 -12.66 -13.67 -4.26
CA GLU A 560 -13.05 -12.30 -3.94
C GLU A 560 -13.71 -12.28 -2.55
N ASP A 561 -13.21 -11.43 -1.66
CA ASP A 561 -13.78 -11.01 -0.39
C ASP A 561 -13.69 -9.47 -0.29
N PRO A 562 -14.80 -8.76 -0.51
CA PRO A 562 -14.80 -7.30 -0.61
C PRO A 562 -14.35 -6.54 0.65
N ASP A 563 -14.23 -7.21 1.80
CA ASP A 563 -14.04 -6.54 3.09
C ASP A 563 -13.10 -7.26 4.07
N SER A 564 -12.40 -8.34 3.66
CA SER A 564 -11.45 -9.04 4.52
C SER A 564 -10.35 -9.74 3.72
N SER A 565 -9.19 -10.00 4.32
CA SER A 565 -8.17 -10.85 3.70
C SER A 565 -8.45 -12.32 4.02
N ALA A 566 -9.19 -13.01 3.16
CA ALA A 566 -9.49 -14.42 3.36
C ALA A 566 -8.26 -15.31 3.09
N THR A 567 -8.32 -16.54 3.62
CA THR A 567 -7.27 -17.55 3.41
C THR A 567 -7.82 -18.75 2.68
N ILE A 568 -7.02 -19.30 1.76
CA ILE A 568 -7.39 -20.41 0.89
C ILE A 568 -6.56 -21.64 1.25
N ALA A 569 -7.23 -22.80 1.28
CA ALA A 569 -6.61 -24.12 1.36
C ALA A 569 -7.09 -25.00 0.21
N LEU A 570 -6.15 -25.65 -0.48
CA LEU A 570 -6.42 -26.54 -1.61
C LEU A 570 -6.26 -28.00 -1.19
N TYR A 571 -7.10 -28.86 -1.73
CA TYR A 571 -7.18 -30.28 -1.43
C TYR A 571 -7.36 -31.08 -2.72
N TYR A 572 -6.88 -32.33 -2.74
CA TYR A 572 -7.23 -33.29 -3.78
C TYR A 572 -8.14 -34.39 -3.23
N ASP A 573 -9.01 -34.93 -4.08
CA ASP A 573 -10.03 -35.90 -3.73
C ASP A 573 -10.19 -36.94 -4.84
N THR A 574 -10.73 -38.11 -4.51
CA THR A 574 -11.05 -39.19 -5.46
C THR A 574 -12.43 -39.05 -6.08
N ASP A 575 -13.27 -38.16 -5.56
CA ASP A 575 -14.54 -37.78 -6.17
C ASP A 575 -14.79 -36.27 -6.05
N ASN A 576 -15.91 -35.78 -6.61
CA ASN A 576 -16.23 -34.35 -6.70
C ASN A 576 -17.29 -33.90 -5.68
N THR A 577 -17.42 -34.60 -4.56
CA THR A 577 -18.44 -34.34 -3.54
C THR A 577 -17.92 -34.60 -2.14
N GLY A 578 -18.54 -33.96 -1.14
CA GLY A 578 -18.28 -34.29 0.27
C GLY A 578 -17.16 -33.48 0.91
N ALA A 579 -16.18 -33.01 0.14
CA ALA A 579 -15.03 -32.22 0.60
C ALA A 579 -14.24 -32.95 1.72
N ASP A 580 -13.98 -34.24 1.52
CA ASP A 580 -13.25 -35.11 2.45
C ASP A 580 -11.89 -35.58 1.89
N GLY A 581 -11.29 -34.74 1.04
CA GLY A 581 -9.99 -34.96 0.41
C GLY A 581 -8.78 -34.78 1.31
N THR A 582 -7.60 -34.79 0.69
CA THR A 582 -6.29 -34.65 1.33
C THR A 582 -5.69 -33.28 1.00
N LEU A 583 -5.13 -32.62 2.01
CA LEU A 583 -4.55 -31.28 1.88
C LEU A 583 -3.37 -31.27 0.90
N ILE A 584 -3.38 -30.29 -0.02
CA ILE A 584 -2.27 -29.95 -0.91
C ILE A 584 -1.46 -28.82 -0.28
N VAL A 585 -2.13 -27.70 0.04
CA VAL A 585 -1.52 -26.48 0.58
C VAL A 585 -2.59 -25.69 1.36
N GLU A 586 -2.16 -24.92 2.36
CA GLU A 586 -3.00 -24.02 3.15
C GLU A 586 -2.29 -22.69 3.37
N GLY A 587 -3.06 -21.65 3.72
CA GLY A 587 -2.53 -20.32 4.02
C GLY A 587 -2.16 -19.51 2.78
N LEU A 588 -2.80 -19.81 1.65
CA LEU A 588 -2.73 -18.95 0.47
C LEU A 588 -3.56 -17.69 0.75
N SER A 589 -3.04 -16.52 0.40
CA SER A 589 -3.76 -15.26 0.47
C SER A 589 -4.74 -15.14 -0.70
N GLU A 590 -5.85 -14.48 -0.44
CA GLU A 590 -6.73 -13.94 -1.46
C GLU A 590 -6.14 -12.61 -2.01
N ASP A 591 -6.28 -12.36 -3.32
CA ASP A 591 -5.72 -11.15 -3.97
C ASP A 591 -6.55 -10.58 -5.14
N ASP A 592 -7.82 -11.01 -5.30
CA ASP A 592 -8.75 -10.56 -6.35
C ASP A 592 -8.26 -10.76 -7.81
N GLU A 593 -7.17 -11.49 -8.03
CA GLU A 593 -6.65 -11.84 -9.36
C GLU A 593 -6.91 -13.32 -9.72
N THR A 594 -6.41 -13.74 -10.90
CA THR A 594 -6.37 -15.17 -11.23
C THR A 594 -5.13 -15.77 -10.62
N ASP A 595 -5.36 -16.61 -9.64
CA ASP A 595 -4.34 -17.25 -8.84
C ASP A 595 -3.82 -18.56 -9.43
N ALA A 596 -2.64 -18.98 -8.95
CA ALA A 596 -2.05 -20.27 -9.31
C ALA A 596 -1.19 -20.91 -8.21
N HIS A 597 -1.27 -22.24 -8.09
CA HIS A 597 -0.41 -23.05 -7.22
C HIS A 597 0.12 -24.28 -7.95
N VAL A 598 1.43 -24.51 -7.85
CA VAL A 598 2.07 -25.72 -8.40
C VAL A 598 2.04 -26.83 -7.36
N TRP A 599 1.17 -27.81 -7.59
CA TRP A 599 1.07 -29.02 -6.80
C TRP A 599 2.13 -30.05 -7.23
N ASP A 600 2.94 -30.54 -6.29
CA ASP A 600 3.83 -31.70 -6.49
C ASP A 600 3.02 -33.01 -6.47
N THR A 601 2.89 -33.64 -7.64
CA THR A 601 2.15 -34.89 -7.82
C THR A 601 3.04 -36.12 -7.83
N SER A 602 4.36 -35.98 -7.67
CA SER A 602 5.33 -37.07 -7.89
C SER A 602 5.14 -38.29 -6.97
N GLU A 603 4.57 -38.09 -5.79
CA GLU A 603 4.30 -39.15 -4.80
C GLU A 603 2.79 -39.52 -4.74
N ILE A 604 1.96 -38.93 -5.61
CA ILE A 604 0.51 -39.15 -5.63
C ILE A 604 0.19 -40.34 -6.54
N PRO A 605 -0.43 -41.43 -6.05
CA PRO A 605 -0.65 -42.62 -6.86
C PRO A 605 -1.38 -42.32 -8.17
N ALA A 606 -1.04 -43.02 -9.25
CA ALA A 606 -1.71 -42.87 -10.53
C ALA A 606 -3.23 -43.09 -10.40
N GLY A 607 -4.03 -42.19 -10.98
CA GLY A 607 -5.47 -42.18 -10.84
C GLY A 607 -6.11 -40.89 -11.34
N ASP A 608 -7.44 -40.83 -11.28
CA ASP A 608 -8.21 -39.62 -11.56
C ASP A 608 -8.56 -38.95 -10.22
N TYR A 609 -8.29 -37.65 -10.11
CA TYR A 609 -8.50 -36.86 -8.91
C TYR A 609 -9.24 -35.56 -9.22
N TYR A 610 -10.04 -35.08 -8.28
CA TYR A 610 -10.60 -33.74 -8.30
C TYR A 610 -9.83 -32.86 -7.34
N VAL A 611 -9.79 -31.56 -7.61
CA VAL A 611 -9.24 -30.56 -6.70
C VAL A 611 -10.40 -29.77 -6.12
N TYR A 612 -10.32 -29.38 -4.85
CA TYR A 612 -11.22 -28.36 -4.32
C TYR A 612 -10.45 -27.39 -3.43
N GLY A 613 -10.95 -26.17 -3.37
CA GLY A 613 -10.48 -25.15 -2.44
C GLY A 613 -11.51 -24.85 -1.37
N VAL A 614 -11.02 -24.42 -0.22
CA VAL A 614 -11.81 -23.86 0.87
C VAL A 614 -11.27 -22.47 1.15
N ILE A 615 -12.12 -21.45 1.04
CA ILE A 615 -11.80 -20.07 1.41
C ILE A 615 -12.48 -19.71 2.72
N SER A 616 -11.75 -19.02 3.60
CA SER A 616 -12.26 -18.59 4.91
C SER A 616 -11.65 -17.25 5.34
N ASP A 617 -12.56 -16.34 5.69
CA ASP A 617 -12.36 -15.03 6.30
C ASP A 617 -12.31 -15.09 7.85
N GLY A 618 -12.55 -16.26 8.44
CA GLY A 618 -12.69 -16.45 9.89
C GLY A 618 -13.96 -15.86 10.50
N ALA A 619 -14.80 -15.18 9.72
CA ALA A 619 -16.01 -14.48 10.15
C ALA A 619 -17.30 -15.18 9.67
N ASN A 620 -17.35 -15.57 8.39
CA ASN A 620 -18.45 -16.31 7.79
C ASN A 620 -18.20 -17.82 7.75
N ASP A 621 -19.25 -18.57 7.39
CA ASP A 621 -19.10 -20.00 7.11
C ASP A 621 -18.16 -20.18 5.88
N PRO A 622 -17.10 -21.01 5.97
CA PRO A 622 -16.16 -21.19 4.87
C PRO A 622 -16.85 -21.64 3.57
N VAL A 623 -16.39 -21.11 2.44
CA VAL A 623 -16.91 -21.46 1.13
C VAL A 623 -16.03 -22.53 0.51
N THR A 624 -16.65 -23.54 -0.10
CA THR A 624 -15.96 -24.67 -0.74
C THR A 624 -16.34 -24.77 -2.20
N ALA A 625 -15.34 -24.90 -3.08
CA ALA A 625 -15.53 -25.03 -4.51
C ALA A 625 -14.65 -26.15 -5.09
N TYR A 626 -15.26 -27.06 -5.84
CA TYR A 626 -14.55 -28.11 -6.58
C TYR A 626 -14.17 -27.63 -7.98
N SER A 627 -13.10 -28.22 -8.51
CA SER A 627 -12.65 -28.06 -9.88
C SER A 627 -13.73 -28.49 -10.89
N PRO A 628 -13.82 -27.85 -12.07
CA PRO A 628 -14.83 -28.21 -13.07
C PRO A 628 -14.68 -29.64 -13.61
N GLY A 629 -13.46 -30.18 -13.62
CA GLY A 629 -13.15 -31.53 -14.06
C GLY A 629 -12.10 -32.22 -13.21
N ALA A 630 -11.70 -33.42 -13.66
CA ALA A 630 -10.73 -34.26 -12.97
C ALA A 630 -9.35 -34.16 -13.65
N LEU A 631 -8.30 -34.19 -12.84
CA LEU A 631 -6.91 -34.39 -13.23
C LEU A 631 -6.61 -35.89 -13.31
N THR A 632 -5.97 -36.34 -14.39
CA THR A 632 -5.43 -37.71 -14.48
C THR A 632 -3.93 -37.73 -14.18
N ILE A 633 -3.53 -38.32 -13.05
CA ILE A 633 -2.12 -38.52 -12.68
C ILE A 633 -1.61 -39.84 -13.25
N ARG A 634 -0.45 -39.80 -13.93
CA ARG A 634 0.27 -40.96 -14.47
C ARG A 634 1.77 -40.75 -14.30
N HIS A 635 2.44 -41.75 -13.75
CA HIS A 635 3.91 -41.72 -13.63
C HIS A 635 4.57 -42.48 -14.77
N GLN A 636 5.70 -41.95 -15.25
CA GLN A 636 6.58 -42.67 -16.17
C GLN A 636 7.94 -42.99 -15.51
N HIS A 637 8.16 -44.27 -15.20
CA HIS A 637 9.35 -44.77 -14.51
C HIS A 637 10.48 -45.14 -15.47
N PHE A 638 10.15 -45.47 -16.72
CA PHE A 638 11.13 -45.79 -17.74
C PHE A 638 11.12 -44.79 -18.89
N THR A 639 12.14 -43.94 -18.95
CA THR A 639 12.38 -43.02 -20.07
C THR A 639 13.42 -43.58 -21.03
N PRO A 640 13.08 -43.86 -22.30
CA PRO A 640 14.06 -44.26 -23.29
C PRO A 640 15.10 -43.15 -23.55
N ILE A 641 16.36 -43.52 -23.77
CA ILE A 641 17.45 -42.57 -24.04
C ILE A 641 17.37 -41.91 -25.43
N TRP A 642 16.34 -42.23 -26.21
CA TRP A 642 16.10 -41.67 -27.54
C TRP A 642 14.77 -40.95 -27.59
N THR A 643 14.70 -39.92 -28.44
CA THR A 643 13.49 -39.16 -28.71
C THR A 643 13.17 -39.20 -30.20
N GLY A 644 11.92 -38.93 -30.57
CA GLY A 644 11.49 -38.88 -31.97
C GLY A 644 11.30 -40.26 -32.60
N ASN A 645 11.81 -40.45 -33.83
CA ASN A 645 11.65 -41.73 -34.55
C ASN A 645 12.82 -42.67 -34.27
N PRO A 646 12.58 -43.93 -33.85
CA PRO A 646 13.65 -44.85 -33.51
C PRO A 646 14.48 -45.27 -34.74
N TYR A 647 15.80 -45.29 -34.60
CA TYR A 647 16.77 -45.74 -35.59
C TYR A 647 16.82 -47.27 -35.64
N ASN A 648 16.67 -47.87 -36.84
CA ASN A 648 16.68 -49.33 -37.04
C ASN A 648 15.92 -50.12 -35.95
N ARG A 649 14.68 -49.70 -35.69
CA ARG A 649 13.92 -50.15 -34.51
C ARG A 649 13.72 -51.66 -34.44
N MET A 650 13.77 -52.19 -33.21
CA MET A 650 13.21 -53.48 -32.86
C MET A 650 11.92 -53.27 -32.05
N ASN A 651 10.85 -53.97 -32.42
CA ASN A 651 9.60 -53.95 -31.65
C ASN A 651 9.50 -55.21 -30.79
N LEU A 652 9.23 -55.05 -29.50
CA LEU A 652 8.81 -56.14 -28.63
C LEU A 652 7.28 -56.15 -28.58
N TRP A 653 6.70 -57.30 -28.89
CA TRP A 653 5.25 -57.50 -28.89
C TRP A 653 4.92 -58.35 -27.67
N VAL A 654 4.50 -57.69 -26.60
CA VAL A 654 4.19 -58.35 -25.34
C VAL A 654 2.76 -58.87 -25.44
N THR A 655 2.61 -60.20 -25.51
CA THR A 655 1.31 -60.88 -25.70
C THR A 655 0.73 -61.46 -24.41
N SER A 656 1.54 -61.45 -23.35
CA SER A 656 1.19 -61.76 -21.96
C SER A 656 2.37 -61.38 -21.08
N ALA A 657 2.14 -60.82 -19.90
CA ALA A 657 3.20 -60.58 -18.92
C ALA A 657 2.63 -60.73 -17.51
N VAL A 658 3.33 -61.50 -16.68
CA VAL A 658 2.92 -61.93 -15.34
C VAL A 658 4.09 -61.65 -14.40
N LEU A 659 3.82 -60.91 -13.31
CA LEU A 659 4.76 -60.64 -12.23
C LEU A 659 4.16 -61.21 -10.94
N ASP A 660 4.94 -61.99 -10.18
CA ASP A 660 4.51 -62.58 -8.90
C ASP A 660 3.13 -63.27 -8.90
N GLU A 661 2.83 -64.00 -9.97
CA GLU A 661 1.58 -64.73 -10.21
C GLU A 661 0.35 -63.86 -10.54
N ALA A 662 0.52 -62.54 -10.73
CA ALA A 662 -0.49 -61.61 -11.20
C ALA A 662 -0.17 -61.10 -12.62
N ASP A 663 -1.20 -60.91 -13.45
CA ASP A 663 -1.05 -60.21 -14.72
C ASP A 663 -0.74 -58.73 -14.46
N LEU A 664 0.11 -58.12 -15.30
CA LEU A 664 0.31 -56.67 -15.24
C LEU A 664 -1.01 -55.94 -15.51
N SER A 665 -1.28 -54.92 -14.71
CA SER A 665 -2.48 -54.09 -14.71
C SER A 665 -2.25 -52.76 -15.43
N VAL A 666 -3.34 -52.04 -15.70
CA VAL A 666 -3.25 -50.69 -16.30
C VAL A 666 -2.40 -49.79 -15.40
N GLY A 667 -1.42 -49.10 -15.98
CA GLY A 667 -0.46 -48.25 -15.28
C GLY A 667 0.89 -48.91 -15.02
N ASP A 668 1.03 -50.23 -15.14
CA ASP A 668 2.33 -50.91 -15.02
C ASP A 668 3.23 -50.61 -16.21
N GLU A 669 4.55 -50.71 -16.04
CA GLU A 669 5.50 -50.41 -17.11
C GLU A 669 6.49 -51.53 -17.38
N ILE A 670 6.93 -51.64 -18.64
CA ILE A 670 8.01 -52.52 -19.05
C ILE A 670 9.10 -51.67 -19.70
N GLY A 671 10.24 -51.58 -19.03
CA GLY A 671 11.47 -50.99 -19.55
C GLY A 671 12.36 -52.02 -20.21
N VAL A 672 12.91 -51.69 -21.38
CA VAL A 672 13.82 -52.51 -22.17
C VAL A 672 15.21 -51.91 -22.06
N PHE A 673 16.17 -52.67 -21.56
CA PHE A 673 17.52 -52.19 -21.25
C PHE A 673 18.61 -52.90 -22.03
N ASP A 674 19.59 -52.14 -22.53
CA ASP A 674 20.90 -52.62 -22.97
C ASP A 674 21.95 -52.15 -21.96
N GLY A 675 22.42 -53.06 -21.10
CA GLY A 675 23.18 -52.70 -19.92
C GLY A 675 22.36 -51.80 -18.98
N ASP A 676 22.86 -50.59 -18.72
CA ASP A 676 22.19 -49.59 -17.89
C ASP A 676 21.31 -48.62 -18.71
N LEU A 677 21.33 -48.70 -20.05
CA LEU A 677 20.59 -47.79 -20.92
C LEU A 677 19.17 -48.29 -21.15
N CYS A 678 18.17 -47.48 -20.80
CA CYS A 678 16.78 -47.72 -21.21
C CYS A 678 16.64 -47.41 -22.71
N VAL A 679 16.46 -48.44 -23.53
CA VAL A 679 16.40 -48.35 -24.99
C VAL A 679 14.98 -48.47 -25.53
N GLY A 680 13.99 -48.67 -24.66
CA GLY A 680 12.56 -48.64 -24.98
C GLY A 680 11.73 -48.83 -23.71
N ALA A 681 10.51 -48.31 -23.71
CA ALA A 681 9.58 -48.43 -22.59
C ALA A 681 8.15 -48.54 -23.13
N GLY A 682 7.27 -49.21 -22.38
CA GLY A 682 5.85 -49.23 -22.66
C GLY A 682 5.03 -49.33 -21.39
N ILE A 683 3.94 -48.57 -21.35
CA ILE A 683 2.97 -48.54 -20.26
C ILE A 683 1.80 -49.46 -20.65
N VAL A 684 1.30 -50.24 -19.71
CA VAL A 684 0.11 -51.07 -19.90
C VAL A 684 -1.12 -50.16 -19.86
N GLU A 685 -1.77 -49.96 -21.00
CA GLU A 685 -2.98 -49.12 -21.10
C GLU A 685 -4.28 -49.93 -21.00
N GLU A 686 -4.21 -51.24 -21.24
CA GLU A 686 -5.33 -52.19 -21.16
C GLU A 686 -4.82 -53.62 -20.90
N THR A 687 -5.72 -54.58 -20.64
CA THR A 687 -5.35 -55.98 -20.40
C THR A 687 -4.58 -56.58 -21.58
N ILE A 688 -3.31 -56.93 -21.37
CA ILE A 688 -2.46 -57.52 -22.41
C ILE A 688 -3.01 -58.87 -22.86
N SER A 689 -3.23 -59.03 -24.16
CA SER A 689 -3.68 -60.27 -24.75
C SER A 689 -3.06 -60.53 -26.13
N GLN A 690 -3.40 -61.66 -26.77
CA GLN A 690 -3.01 -61.91 -28.17
C GLN A 690 -3.73 -60.99 -29.17
N GLN A 691 -4.83 -60.35 -28.76
CA GLN A 691 -5.60 -59.41 -29.58
C GLN A 691 -5.13 -57.98 -29.33
N ASP A 692 -4.81 -57.69 -28.08
CA ASP A 692 -4.47 -56.36 -27.56
C ASP A 692 -3.08 -56.45 -26.90
N TYR A 693 -2.03 -56.54 -27.72
CA TYR A 693 -0.65 -56.70 -27.27
C TYR A 693 0.01 -55.34 -27.06
N LEU A 694 0.80 -55.20 -25.99
CA LEU A 694 1.63 -54.02 -25.77
C LEU A 694 2.81 -54.02 -26.75
N VAL A 695 2.98 -52.93 -27.49
CA VAL A 695 4.09 -52.76 -28.43
C VAL A 695 5.12 -51.81 -27.83
N ILE A 696 6.31 -52.34 -27.53
CA ILE A 696 7.44 -51.53 -27.06
C ILE A 696 8.40 -51.31 -28.22
N ALA A 697 8.50 -50.06 -28.67
CA ALA A 697 9.49 -49.67 -29.65
C ALA A 697 10.85 -49.47 -28.97
N THR A 698 11.92 -49.90 -29.63
CA THR A 698 13.30 -49.63 -29.21
C THR A 698 14.09 -49.00 -30.34
N SER A 699 15.13 -48.23 -30.03
CA SER A 699 16.04 -47.67 -31.03
C SER A 699 17.40 -48.36 -30.96
N GLN A 700 17.95 -48.76 -32.11
CA GLN A 700 19.35 -49.15 -32.21
C GLN A 700 20.21 -47.89 -32.04
N ASP A 701 21.40 -48.02 -31.46
CA ASP A 701 22.36 -46.92 -31.37
C ASP A 701 22.74 -46.43 -32.77
N SER A 702 22.52 -45.13 -33.05
CA SER A 702 22.93 -44.48 -34.31
C SER A 702 24.42 -44.16 -34.36
N GLY A 703 25.16 -44.43 -33.29
CA GLY A 703 26.56 -44.06 -33.08
C GLY A 703 26.74 -42.93 -32.06
N ASP A 704 25.65 -42.48 -31.43
CA ASP A 704 25.62 -41.40 -30.44
C ASP A 704 25.39 -41.92 -29.00
N GLY A 705 25.34 -43.25 -28.83
CA GLY A 705 25.03 -43.89 -27.54
C GLY A 705 23.54 -43.82 -27.18
N ASN A 706 22.67 -43.62 -28.16
CA ASN A 706 21.23 -43.34 -27.98
C ASN A 706 20.34 -44.58 -28.22
N GLY A 707 20.86 -45.79 -28.03
CA GLY A 707 20.09 -46.99 -28.32
C GLY A 707 20.81 -48.29 -27.99
N PHE A 708 20.22 -49.41 -28.40
CA PHE A 708 20.81 -50.73 -28.18
C PHE A 708 21.91 -51.03 -29.20
N THR A 709 22.88 -51.84 -28.79
CA THR A 709 23.93 -52.40 -29.64
C THR A 709 23.55 -53.82 -30.07
N GLU A 710 23.67 -54.11 -31.37
CA GLU A 710 23.35 -55.44 -31.89
C GLU A 710 24.26 -56.51 -31.28
N GLY A 711 23.64 -57.58 -30.76
CA GLY A 711 24.34 -58.70 -30.13
C GLY A 711 24.52 -58.56 -28.62
N ASN A 712 24.17 -57.42 -28.02
CA ASN A 712 24.12 -57.26 -26.57
C ASN A 712 22.95 -58.03 -25.95
N GLU A 713 23.07 -58.32 -24.66
CA GLU A 713 21.99 -58.90 -23.86
C GLU A 713 20.98 -57.80 -23.50
N ILE A 714 19.69 -58.08 -23.71
CA ILE A 714 18.61 -57.18 -23.32
C ILE A 714 18.01 -57.64 -22.00
N THR A 715 17.89 -56.71 -21.06
CA THR A 715 17.21 -56.93 -19.77
C THR A 715 15.85 -56.25 -19.81
N LEU A 716 14.81 -56.92 -19.33
CA LEU A 716 13.50 -56.30 -19.10
C LEU A 716 13.38 -55.97 -17.62
N LYS A 717 13.01 -54.73 -17.32
CA LYS A 717 12.60 -54.32 -15.97
C LYS A 717 11.10 -54.03 -16.03
N VAL A 718 10.42 -54.33 -14.95
CA VAL A 718 8.98 -54.15 -14.83
C VAL A 718 8.74 -53.27 -13.62
N TRP A 719 7.91 -52.27 -13.78
CA TRP A 719 7.37 -51.47 -12.69
C TRP A 719 5.93 -51.90 -12.45
N ASP A 720 5.64 -52.25 -11.20
CA ASP A 720 4.30 -52.64 -10.75
C ASP A 720 3.73 -51.51 -9.91
N THR A 721 2.82 -50.74 -10.52
CA THR A 721 2.24 -49.54 -9.94
C THR A 721 1.36 -49.87 -8.74
N SER A 722 0.91 -51.12 -8.61
CA SER A 722 0.13 -51.57 -7.45
C SER A 722 0.98 -51.87 -6.21
N ALA A 723 2.30 -52.01 -6.38
CA ALA A 723 3.22 -52.37 -5.31
C ALA A 723 3.85 -51.17 -4.58
N GLY A 724 3.61 -49.94 -5.05
CA GLY A 724 4.26 -48.72 -4.57
C GLY A 724 5.63 -48.55 -5.21
#